data_AF-A0A970TAJ4-F1
#
_entry.id   AF-A0A970TAJ4-F1
#
_cell.length_a   1.000
_cell.length_b   1.000
_cell.length_c   1.000
_cell.angle_alpha   90.00
_cell.angle_beta   90.00
_cell.angle_gamma   90.00
#
_symmetry.space_group_name_H-M   'P 1'
#
loop_
_entity.id
_entity.type
_entity.pdbx_description
1 polymer ?
#
loop_
_entity_poly.entity_id
_entity_poly.type
_entity_poly.pdbx_seq_one_letter_code
_entity_poly.pdbx_strand_id
1 'polypeptide(L)'
;MKQEAPEAITVSGWLRAEDVTGQPDRELSLYADVQLQSGEWEFGEIATFETGTHDWQQATHVIDLQQPVEMVRLHCLFRSGHTGTVWFDDISVTTASKPNENLVQNPGFEEAGVNQDVLAIEAYAVEAADGHPVFAIRTDVSADVPPATPMKLLRFTLNPNPYLPQAEGVELPPGPRAIERYVRMMEEIPALDGAYIDSVSAWATRQMDFRREHFPAARHNFSYDPESKRVVAPGRYYTYDFLNELGGALRPHDGHVFTNIHNTMDTFLLYAVSDVPGIESSITDHEHFSYIRSASYQKPAVLLNFLNLHGFDVREKHDIHWRMAVLYGLYPSIGRRCDEAYELYGDLYRRFMPSLMRISAAGWEPVTHTRTAPATIRTERFGQSASDGLFITALNESPEAYAGELVLDAQALGITDGMIGADTTTGRIVEMTVADGAARMPMPIAPHDVAVWQIGAPDAIAATAREEMAQITVDLRRAEAEMPDETAARVRDLRGRIIGMSDDAPAPLQRATVDELVALHNDATIEATTWTGETPGQALLRAMMLRSRVEAVDRGRVDLATSSGAVTGEQAVATLEVGGTAVRDAAFILLDGESLRVIDSSFTWPDEGYGDGFVDLMAIGLGDTPGAVRQTYAFRPAVELTL
;
A
#
# COMPACT_ATOMS: atom_id res chain seq x y z
N MET A 1 33.18 -21.94 27.31
CA MET A 1 33.71 -23.19 27.93
C MET A 1 32.79 -24.34 27.55
N LYS A 2 33.32 -25.45 27.03
CA LYS A 2 32.61 -26.70 26.75
C LYS A 2 33.44 -27.87 27.29
N GLN A 3 32.84 -28.78 28.06
CA GLN A 3 33.52 -29.92 28.67
C GLN A 3 33.50 -31.16 27.77
N GLU A 4 34.53 -32.01 27.82
CA GLU A 4 34.49 -33.33 27.17
C GLU A 4 33.91 -34.42 28.08
N ALA A 5 34.05 -34.24 29.40
CA ALA A 5 33.50 -35.09 30.45
C ALA A 5 33.09 -34.23 31.66
N PRO A 6 32.14 -34.68 32.50
CA PRO A 6 31.74 -33.93 33.70
C PRO A 6 32.93 -33.68 34.62
N GLU A 7 33.15 -32.42 34.99
CA GLU A 7 34.10 -32.01 36.01
C GLU A 7 33.60 -30.77 36.74
N ALA A 8 34.03 -30.60 38.00
CA ALA A 8 33.64 -29.46 38.82
C ALA A 8 34.15 -28.14 38.23
N ILE A 9 33.30 -27.11 38.28
CA ILE A 9 33.57 -25.76 37.80
C ILE A 9 33.70 -24.86 39.02
N THR A 10 34.76 -24.04 39.07
CA THR A 10 34.91 -23.02 40.12
C THR A 10 34.68 -21.66 39.50
N VAL A 11 33.69 -20.93 40.03
CA VAL A 11 33.41 -19.53 39.71
C VAL A 11 33.94 -18.68 40.86
N SER A 12 34.73 -17.67 40.57
CA SER A 12 35.20 -16.72 41.58
C SER A 12 35.39 -15.31 41.02
N GLY A 13 35.57 -14.34 41.89
CA GLY A 13 35.84 -12.96 41.50
C GLY A 13 35.87 -12.03 42.71
N TRP A 14 36.30 -10.81 42.48
CA TRP A 14 36.45 -9.79 43.52
C TRP A 14 35.39 -8.70 43.38
N LEU A 15 34.93 -8.19 44.52
CA LEU A 15 34.05 -7.04 44.61
C LEU A 15 34.54 -6.05 45.66
N ARG A 16 34.56 -4.78 45.31
CA ARG A 16 34.67 -3.65 46.25
C ARG A 16 33.33 -2.95 46.34
N ALA A 17 32.94 -2.52 47.55
CA ALA A 17 31.64 -1.89 47.80
C ALA A 17 31.78 -0.55 48.53
N GLU A 18 30.97 0.43 48.13
CA GLU A 18 30.81 1.71 48.82
C GLU A 18 29.32 1.98 49.06
N ASP A 19 28.95 2.13 50.33
CA ASP A 19 27.61 2.44 50.83
C ASP A 19 26.52 1.50 50.31
N VAL A 20 26.85 0.21 50.13
CA VAL A 20 25.88 -0.76 49.60
C VAL A 20 24.83 -1.11 50.65
N THR A 21 23.56 -0.80 50.37
CA THR A 21 22.44 -1.08 51.29
C THR A 21 21.95 -2.52 51.19
N GLY A 22 21.16 -2.99 52.16
CA GLY A 22 20.52 -4.32 52.12
C GLY A 22 21.32 -5.40 52.84
N GLN A 23 20.93 -6.66 52.66
CA GLN A 23 21.61 -7.83 53.23
C GLN A 23 22.30 -8.62 52.10
N PRO A 24 23.41 -9.34 52.37
CA PRO A 24 24.04 -10.21 51.39
C PRO A 24 23.02 -11.20 50.82
N ASP A 25 22.77 -11.13 49.51
CA ASP A 25 21.85 -12.02 48.82
C ASP A 25 22.24 -12.22 47.35
N ARG A 26 21.40 -12.93 46.59
CA ARG A 26 21.64 -13.25 45.18
C ARG A 26 21.68 -12.02 44.25
N GLU A 27 21.11 -10.90 44.65
CA GLU A 27 21.03 -9.67 43.85
C GLU A 27 22.34 -8.85 43.93
N LEU A 28 23.26 -9.25 44.82
CA LEU A 28 24.67 -8.86 44.89
C LEU A 28 25.59 -10.10 44.84
N SER A 29 25.81 -10.63 43.63
CA SER A 29 26.55 -11.90 43.46
C SER A 29 27.24 -12.03 42.12
N LEU A 30 28.17 -12.99 42.03
CA LEU A 30 28.44 -13.67 40.77
C LEU A 30 27.35 -14.72 40.56
N TYR A 31 26.64 -14.61 39.45
CA TYR A 31 25.50 -15.45 39.13
C TYR A 31 25.78 -16.25 37.86
N ALA A 32 25.78 -17.57 37.98
CA ALA A 32 26.05 -18.49 36.89
C ALA A 32 24.80 -19.32 36.56
N ASP A 33 24.42 -19.30 35.29
CA ASP A 33 23.50 -20.27 34.70
C ASP A 33 24.31 -21.24 33.82
N VAL A 34 24.12 -22.53 34.02
CA VAL A 34 24.92 -23.58 33.38
C VAL A 34 24.05 -24.41 32.45
N GLN A 35 24.41 -24.45 31.17
CA GLN A 35 23.76 -25.31 30.19
C GLN A 35 24.52 -26.63 30.07
N LEU A 36 23.81 -27.74 30.26
CA LEU A 36 24.33 -29.09 30.05
C LEU A 36 24.32 -29.45 28.57
N GLN A 37 25.17 -30.40 28.14
CA GLN A 37 25.17 -30.88 26.75
C GLN A 37 23.88 -31.61 26.35
N SER A 38 23.07 -32.05 27.33
CA SER A 38 21.72 -32.56 27.09
C SER A 38 20.73 -31.48 26.62
N GLY A 39 21.07 -30.19 26.80
CA GLY A 39 20.21 -29.04 26.55
C GLY A 39 19.45 -28.55 27.81
N GLU A 40 19.50 -29.30 28.91
CA GLU A 40 18.96 -28.90 30.22
C GLU A 40 19.79 -27.74 30.83
N TRP A 41 19.16 -26.98 31.72
CA TRP A 41 19.78 -25.83 32.38
C TRP A 41 19.73 -25.99 33.89
N GLU A 42 20.87 -25.74 34.53
CA GLU A 42 21.01 -25.53 35.96
C GLU A 42 21.10 -24.02 36.21
N PHE A 43 20.11 -23.47 36.90
CA PHE A 43 19.97 -22.02 37.08
C PHE A 43 20.33 -21.60 38.50
N GLY A 44 21.02 -20.47 38.62
CA GLY A 44 21.16 -19.77 39.90
C GLY A 44 22.25 -20.28 40.84
N GLU A 45 23.37 -20.73 40.28
CA GLU A 45 24.60 -20.97 41.03
C GLU A 45 25.25 -19.63 41.39
N ILE A 46 25.42 -19.35 42.69
CA ILE A 46 25.80 -18.01 43.15
C ILE A 46 27.00 -17.98 44.09
N ALA A 47 27.86 -16.98 43.90
CA ALA A 47 28.84 -16.54 44.88
C ALA A 47 28.45 -15.13 45.37
N THR A 48 27.89 -15.04 46.58
CA THR A 48 27.38 -13.77 47.15
C THR A 48 28.49 -12.92 47.76
N PHE A 49 28.36 -11.61 47.70
CA PHE A 49 29.25 -10.65 48.37
C PHE A 49 28.57 -9.97 49.56
N GLU A 50 29.36 -9.45 50.49
CA GLU A 50 28.84 -8.68 51.62
C GLU A 50 28.29 -7.31 51.17
N THR A 51 27.36 -6.76 51.94
CA THR A 51 26.86 -5.40 51.73
C THR A 51 27.60 -4.40 52.64
N GLY A 52 27.37 -3.10 52.44
CA GLY A 52 28.02 -2.01 53.17
C GLY A 52 29.20 -1.42 52.40
N THR A 53 30.20 -0.92 53.16
CA THR A 53 31.43 -0.35 52.60
C THR A 53 32.59 -1.24 52.98
N HIS A 54 33.25 -1.82 51.98
CA HIS A 54 34.42 -2.66 52.18
C HIS A 54 35.36 -2.58 50.98
N ASP A 55 36.64 -2.80 51.26
CA ASP A 55 37.64 -2.99 50.21
C ASP A 55 37.42 -4.34 49.49
N TRP A 56 38.26 -4.66 48.50
CA TRP A 56 38.14 -5.87 47.70
C TRP A 56 37.93 -7.15 48.53
N GLN A 57 36.80 -7.81 48.27
CA GLN A 57 36.41 -9.09 48.85
C GLN A 57 36.26 -10.13 47.73
N GLN A 58 36.85 -11.31 47.92
CA GLN A 58 36.66 -12.42 46.99
C GLN A 58 35.46 -13.27 47.38
N ALA A 59 34.65 -13.66 46.40
CA ALA A 59 33.65 -14.71 46.54
C ALA A 59 33.98 -15.87 45.58
N THR A 60 33.73 -17.10 46.02
CA THR A 60 34.01 -18.32 45.26
C THR A 60 32.88 -19.32 45.45
N HIS A 61 32.47 -19.97 44.37
CA HIS A 61 31.48 -21.03 44.35
C HIS A 61 31.92 -22.20 43.47
N VAL A 62 31.70 -23.43 43.92
CA VAL A 62 32.05 -24.64 43.18
C VAL A 62 30.77 -25.33 42.75
N ILE A 63 30.63 -25.53 41.44
CA ILE A 63 29.50 -26.15 40.79
C ILE A 63 29.92 -27.58 40.40
N ASP A 64 29.33 -28.57 41.03
CA ASP A 64 29.62 -30.00 40.79
C ASP A 64 28.43 -30.67 40.08
N LEU A 65 28.60 -30.97 38.79
CA LEU A 65 27.55 -31.51 37.93
C LEU A 65 27.93 -32.89 37.42
N GLN A 66 26.95 -33.80 37.40
CA GLN A 66 27.14 -35.18 36.95
C GLN A 66 27.10 -35.33 35.42
N GLN A 67 26.80 -34.25 34.69
CA GLN A 67 26.72 -34.19 33.24
C GLN A 67 27.74 -33.16 32.70
N PRO A 68 28.29 -33.36 31.49
CA PRO A 68 29.23 -32.40 30.91
C PRO A 68 28.51 -31.11 30.53
N VAL A 69 29.17 -29.99 30.77
CA VAL A 69 28.67 -28.63 30.50
C VAL A 69 28.94 -28.22 29.04
N GLU A 70 27.95 -27.60 28.40
CA GLU A 70 28.07 -26.97 27.07
C GLU A 70 28.50 -25.51 27.18
N MET A 71 27.94 -24.77 28.14
CA MET A 71 28.20 -23.34 28.33
C MET A 71 27.90 -22.92 29.78
N VAL A 72 28.65 -21.93 30.28
CA VAL A 72 28.33 -21.18 31.50
C VAL A 72 28.05 -19.72 31.10
N ARG A 73 26.91 -19.18 31.54
CA ARG A 73 26.60 -17.75 31.45
C ARG A 73 26.84 -17.13 32.82
N LEU A 74 27.89 -16.33 32.92
CA LEU A 74 28.28 -15.67 34.15
C LEU A 74 27.89 -14.20 34.12
N HIS A 75 27.28 -13.73 35.20
CA HIS A 75 26.84 -12.35 35.36
C HIS A 75 27.35 -11.78 36.69
N CYS A 76 27.89 -10.56 36.64
CA CYS A 76 28.11 -9.74 37.84
C CYS A 76 26.81 -8.98 38.16
N LEU A 77 26.15 -9.32 39.25
CA LEU A 77 24.86 -8.75 39.60
C LEU A 77 24.98 -7.69 40.70
N PHE A 78 24.37 -6.55 40.43
CA PHE A 78 24.02 -5.52 41.42
C PHE A 78 22.65 -4.94 41.02
N ARG A 79 21.58 -5.42 41.66
CA ARG A 79 20.20 -5.10 41.26
C ARG A 79 19.23 -5.10 42.45
N SER A 80 17.94 -4.91 42.17
CA SER A 80 16.77 -5.03 43.05
C SER A 80 17.03 -5.06 44.57
N GLY A 81 16.73 -3.97 45.27
CA GLY A 81 16.81 -3.90 46.74
C GLY A 81 18.15 -3.38 47.28
N HIS A 82 19.17 -3.27 46.42
CA HIS A 82 20.44 -2.63 46.74
C HIS A 82 20.56 -1.23 46.13
N THR A 83 21.24 -0.33 46.84
CA THR A 83 21.71 0.99 46.40
C THR A 83 23.15 1.16 46.86
N GLY A 84 23.94 2.05 46.25
CA GLY A 84 25.38 2.20 46.52
C GLY A 84 26.21 2.07 45.24
N THR A 85 27.53 1.91 45.39
CA THR A 85 28.46 1.71 44.27
C THR A 85 29.26 0.43 44.48
N VAL A 86 29.43 -0.36 43.42
CA VAL A 86 30.27 -1.56 43.44
C VAL A 86 31.24 -1.56 42.26
N TRP A 87 32.38 -2.21 42.45
CA TRP A 87 33.35 -2.51 41.42
C TRP A 87 33.63 -3.99 41.44
N PHE A 88 33.59 -4.63 40.27
CA PHE A 88 33.96 -6.03 40.09
C PHE A 88 35.32 -6.09 39.40
N ASP A 89 36.12 -7.09 39.76
CA ASP A 89 37.43 -7.32 39.14
C ASP A 89 37.84 -8.79 39.26
N ASP A 90 38.83 -9.20 38.46
CA ASP A 90 39.47 -10.52 38.48
C ASP A 90 38.44 -11.68 38.47
N ILE A 91 37.45 -11.61 37.58
CA ILE A 91 36.41 -12.63 37.43
C ILE A 91 37.01 -13.90 36.81
N SER A 92 36.77 -15.05 37.44
CA SER A 92 37.38 -16.30 37.05
C SER A 92 36.39 -17.45 36.94
N VAL A 93 36.56 -18.24 35.88
CA VAL A 93 35.95 -19.56 35.73
C VAL A 93 37.05 -20.55 35.42
N THR A 94 37.24 -21.54 36.30
CA THR A 94 38.22 -22.62 36.12
C THR A 94 37.53 -23.97 36.23
N THR A 95 38.20 -25.02 35.77
CA THR A 95 37.73 -26.41 35.94
C THR A 95 38.68 -27.21 36.81
N ALA A 96 38.22 -28.33 37.35
CA ALA A 96 39.05 -29.21 38.18
C ALA A 96 40.34 -29.67 37.47
N SER A 97 40.29 -29.94 36.16
CA SER A 97 41.47 -30.29 35.35
C SER A 97 42.36 -29.11 34.99
N LYS A 98 41.83 -27.88 35.00
CA LYS A 98 42.53 -26.65 34.65
C LYS A 98 42.36 -25.57 35.74
N PRO A 99 42.84 -25.81 36.97
CA PRO A 99 42.58 -24.91 38.10
C PRO A 99 43.29 -23.55 37.99
N ASN A 100 44.27 -23.42 37.08
CA ASN A 100 45.06 -22.20 36.88
C ASN A 100 44.79 -21.51 35.52
N GLU A 101 43.82 -21.99 34.74
CA GLU A 101 43.47 -21.41 33.42
C GLU A 101 42.12 -20.72 33.54
N ASN A 102 42.11 -19.38 33.60
CA ASN A 102 40.87 -18.61 33.61
C ASN A 102 40.21 -18.66 32.22
N LEU A 103 38.99 -19.17 32.16
CA LEU A 103 38.22 -19.35 30.92
C LEU A 103 37.33 -18.14 30.59
N VAL A 104 37.31 -17.10 31.44
CA VAL A 104 36.60 -15.84 31.21
C VAL A 104 37.45 -14.94 30.30
N GLN A 105 36.84 -14.39 29.25
CA GLN A 105 37.46 -13.37 28.41
C GLN A 105 37.33 -12.00 29.08
N ASN A 106 38.39 -11.19 29.03
CA ASN A 106 38.46 -9.88 29.68
C ASN A 106 38.04 -9.90 31.18
N PRO A 107 38.66 -10.76 32.00
CA PRO A 107 38.22 -11.02 33.37
C PRO A 107 38.33 -9.83 34.33
N GLY A 108 39.22 -8.87 34.02
CA GLY A 108 39.38 -7.63 34.80
C GLY A 108 38.65 -6.43 34.19
N PHE A 109 37.89 -6.61 33.11
CA PHE A 109 37.19 -5.52 32.42
C PHE A 109 38.07 -4.39 31.85
N GLU A 110 39.39 -4.61 31.77
CA GLU A 110 40.37 -3.63 31.29
C GLU A 110 40.41 -3.48 29.76
N GLU A 111 39.90 -4.48 29.05
CA GLU A 111 39.71 -4.40 27.60
C GLU A 111 38.30 -3.86 27.31
N ALA A 112 38.20 -2.68 26.71
CA ALA A 112 36.91 -2.20 26.25
C ALA A 112 36.38 -3.14 25.17
N GLY A 113 35.25 -3.82 25.44
CA GLY A 113 34.57 -4.61 24.42
C GLY A 113 34.18 -3.70 23.25
N VAL A 114 34.52 -4.09 22.02
CA VAL A 114 34.09 -3.36 20.82
C VAL A 114 32.66 -3.73 20.51
N ASN A 115 31.70 -3.02 21.09
CA ASN A 115 30.31 -3.13 20.67
C ASN A 115 30.10 -2.26 19.43
N GLN A 116 30.06 -2.91 18.26
CA GLN A 116 29.87 -2.25 16.97
C GLN A 116 28.59 -1.40 16.92
N ASP A 117 27.53 -1.80 17.62
CA ASP A 117 26.29 -1.01 17.70
C ASP A 117 26.52 0.29 18.48
N VAL A 118 27.27 0.24 19.58
CA VAL A 118 27.62 1.43 20.38
C VAL A 118 28.51 2.36 19.55
N LEU A 119 29.49 1.83 18.84
CA LEU A 119 30.33 2.64 17.94
C LEU A 119 29.51 3.29 16.82
N ALA A 120 28.53 2.58 16.25
CA ALA A 120 27.63 3.13 15.24
C ALA A 120 26.72 4.23 15.81
N ILE A 121 26.23 4.07 17.05
CA ILE A 121 25.47 5.11 17.76
C ILE A 121 26.35 6.33 18.01
N GLU A 122 27.53 6.12 18.58
CA GLU A 122 28.50 7.19 18.85
C GLU A 122 28.90 7.91 17.57
N ALA A 123 29.04 7.23 16.45
CA ALA A 123 29.44 7.82 15.18
C ALA A 123 28.30 8.54 14.44
N TYR A 124 27.07 7.99 14.46
CA TYR A 124 26.02 8.35 13.51
C TYR A 124 24.71 8.82 14.14
N ALA A 125 24.55 8.80 15.46
CA ALA A 125 23.33 9.28 16.09
C ALA A 125 23.14 10.79 15.89
N VAL A 126 21.90 11.18 15.59
CA VAL A 126 21.45 12.57 15.60
C VAL A 126 21.51 13.09 17.04
N GLU A 127 22.02 14.31 17.24
CA GLU A 127 22.09 14.91 18.58
C GLU A 127 20.98 15.93 18.82
N ALA A 128 20.42 15.89 20.02
CA ALA A 128 19.48 16.88 20.53
C ALA A 128 20.21 18.16 20.99
N ALA A 129 19.43 19.17 21.39
CA ALA A 129 19.96 20.47 21.81
C ALA A 129 20.91 20.38 23.02
N ASP A 130 20.75 19.39 23.90
CA ASP A 130 21.60 19.17 25.07
C ASP A 130 22.91 18.44 24.76
N GLY A 131 23.12 18.03 23.51
CA GLY A 131 24.32 17.31 23.06
C GLY A 131 24.24 15.79 23.29
N HIS A 132 23.10 15.26 23.72
CA HIS A 132 22.89 13.82 23.82
C HIS A 132 22.28 13.24 22.54
N PRO A 133 22.57 11.96 22.22
CA PRO A 133 21.89 11.26 21.13
C PRO A 133 20.37 11.28 21.31
N VAL A 134 19.63 11.46 20.21
CA VAL A 134 18.17 11.32 20.21
C VAL A 134 17.83 9.84 20.38
N PHE A 135 17.15 9.49 21.47
CA PHE A 135 16.71 8.13 21.74
C PHE A 135 15.26 8.04 22.23
N ALA A 136 14.68 6.84 22.16
CA ALA A 136 13.40 6.49 22.75
C ALA A 136 13.51 5.17 23.51
N ILE A 137 12.91 5.11 24.70
CA ILE A 137 12.69 3.87 25.44
C ILE A 137 11.33 3.32 25.02
N ARG A 138 11.29 2.09 24.53
CA ARG A 138 10.05 1.45 24.09
C ARG A 138 9.86 0.07 24.70
N THR A 139 8.60 -0.31 24.82
CA THR A 139 8.17 -1.64 25.24
C THR A 139 7.81 -2.57 24.09
N ASP A 140 7.96 -2.09 22.86
CA ASP A 140 7.67 -2.79 21.61
C ASP A 140 8.77 -2.52 20.58
N VAL A 141 8.75 -3.30 19.49
CA VAL A 141 9.62 -3.10 18.33
C VAL A 141 9.09 -2.06 17.35
N SER A 142 8.26 -1.10 17.81
CA SER A 142 7.56 -0.14 16.95
C SER A 142 6.72 -0.83 15.88
N ALA A 143 6.11 -1.96 16.25
CA ALA A 143 5.08 -2.63 15.47
C ALA A 143 3.70 -2.22 15.99
N ASP A 144 2.69 -2.19 15.13
CA ASP A 144 1.32 -1.80 15.52
C ASP A 144 0.69 -2.74 16.54
N VAL A 145 1.20 -3.98 16.62
CA VAL A 145 0.79 -4.98 17.60
C VAL A 145 1.91 -5.16 18.62
N PRO A 146 1.71 -4.74 19.88
CA PRO A 146 2.69 -4.94 20.93
C PRO A 146 2.93 -6.44 21.19
N PRO A 147 4.17 -6.84 21.54
CA PRO A 147 4.43 -8.22 21.93
C PRO A 147 3.70 -8.56 23.24
N ALA A 148 3.27 -9.82 23.38
CA ALA A 148 2.60 -10.31 24.58
C ALA A 148 3.44 -10.14 25.86
N THR A 149 4.77 -10.17 25.72
CA THR A 149 5.72 -9.79 26.77
C THR A 149 6.39 -8.47 26.39
N PRO A 150 6.17 -7.39 27.16
CA PRO A 150 6.80 -6.10 26.91
C PRO A 150 8.32 -6.22 26.85
N MET A 151 8.91 -5.65 25.81
CA MET A 151 10.35 -5.56 25.66
C MET A 151 10.89 -4.37 26.46
N LYS A 152 12.20 -4.27 26.63
CA LYS A 152 12.85 -3.06 27.16
C LYS A 152 13.90 -2.62 26.15
N LEU A 153 13.47 -1.83 25.18
CA LEU A 153 14.30 -1.43 24.05
C LEU A 153 14.71 0.03 24.19
N LEU A 154 16.00 0.29 24.03
CA LEU A 154 16.56 1.62 23.83
C LEU A 154 16.83 1.79 22.34
N ARG A 155 16.16 2.74 21.69
CA ARG A 155 16.33 3.02 20.25
C ARG A 155 16.96 4.37 20.03
N PHE A 156 18.00 4.42 19.22
CA PHE A 156 18.67 5.66 18.82
C PHE A 156 18.25 6.05 17.40
N THR A 157 18.12 7.34 17.15
CA THR A 157 17.86 7.88 15.81
C THR A 157 19.19 8.15 15.13
N LEU A 158 19.52 7.35 14.12
CA LEU A 158 20.75 7.50 13.35
C LEU A 158 20.52 8.38 12.11
N ASN A 159 21.57 9.05 11.67
CA ASN A 159 21.57 9.92 10.50
C ASN A 159 21.71 9.08 9.20
N PRO A 160 20.70 9.05 8.32
CA PRO A 160 20.74 8.25 7.10
C PRO A 160 21.45 8.95 5.93
N ASN A 161 22.05 10.13 6.13
CA ASN A 161 22.64 10.89 5.03
C ASN A 161 23.73 10.07 4.30
N PRO A 162 23.60 9.86 2.97
CA PRO A 162 24.51 9.04 2.18
C PRO A 162 25.93 9.61 2.06
N TYR A 163 26.13 10.87 2.41
CA TYR A 163 27.41 11.57 2.34
C TYR A 163 28.17 11.60 3.67
N LEU A 164 27.65 10.94 4.72
CA LEU A 164 28.41 10.77 5.95
C LEU A 164 29.63 9.89 5.67
N PRO A 165 30.84 10.30 6.13
CA PRO A 165 31.99 9.44 6.06
C PRO A 165 31.82 8.27 7.02
N GLN A 166 32.32 7.09 6.62
CA GLN A 166 32.46 5.97 7.53
C GLN A 166 33.47 6.32 8.63
N ALA A 167 33.08 6.14 9.89
CA ALA A 167 33.99 6.31 11.02
C ALA A 167 34.99 5.15 11.11
N GLU A 168 36.22 5.43 11.56
CA GLU A 168 37.27 4.43 11.66
C GLU A 168 36.87 3.27 12.58
N GLY A 169 36.95 2.03 12.09
CA GLY A 169 36.59 0.84 12.86
C GLY A 169 35.09 0.62 13.07
N VAL A 170 34.24 1.45 12.47
CA VAL A 170 32.77 1.38 12.53
C VAL A 170 32.22 0.91 11.19
N GLU A 171 31.09 0.21 11.19
CA GLU A 171 30.37 -0.12 9.96
C GLU A 171 29.94 1.12 9.15
N LEU A 172 29.52 0.90 7.89
CA LEU A 172 29.00 1.96 7.03
C LEU A 172 27.84 2.72 7.71
N PRO A 173 27.69 4.04 7.47
CA PRO A 173 26.55 4.77 7.95
C PRO A 173 25.23 4.16 7.45
N PRO A 174 24.09 4.39 8.14
CA PRO A 174 22.83 3.71 7.83
C PRO A 174 22.38 3.83 6.38
N GLY A 175 22.50 5.01 5.77
CA GLY A 175 22.12 5.27 4.38
C GLY A 175 22.95 4.47 3.37
N PRO A 176 24.28 4.67 3.30
CA PRO A 176 25.16 3.90 2.42
C PRO A 176 25.01 2.39 2.59
N ARG A 177 24.92 1.91 3.84
CA ARG A 177 24.70 0.50 4.15
C ARG A 177 23.38 -0.02 3.58
N ALA A 178 22.30 0.76 3.68
CA ALA A 178 21.01 0.41 3.13
C ALA A 178 21.03 0.40 1.59
N ILE A 179 21.67 1.38 0.95
CA ILE A 179 21.84 1.43 -0.51
C ILE A 179 22.57 0.18 -1.01
N GLU A 180 23.72 -0.15 -0.42
CA GLU A 180 24.49 -1.35 -0.79
C GLU A 180 23.66 -2.63 -0.65
N ARG A 181 22.87 -2.73 0.42
CA ARG A 181 21.99 -3.87 0.65
C ARG A 181 20.92 -4.00 -0.43
N TYR A 182 20.25 -2.91 -0.81
CA TYR A 182 19.22 -2.97 -1.85
C TYR A 182 19.81 -3.26 -3.22
N VAL A 183 20.95 -2.66 -3.58
CA VAL A 183 21.66 -2.98 -4.84
C VAL A 183 21.99 -4.47 -4.90
N ARG A 184 22.57 -5.03 -3.84
CA ARG A 184 22.85 -6.46 -3.78
C ARG A 184 21.59 -7.31 -3.92
N MET A 185 20.49 -6.93 -3.27
CA MET A 185 19.22 -7.64 -3.40
C MET A 185 18.68 -7.61 -4.84
N MET A 186 18.79 -6.48 -5.54
CA MET A 186 18.40 -6.38 -6.96
C MET A 186 19.27 -7.26 -7.86
N GLU A 187 20.57 -7.35 -7.57
CA GLU A 187 21.49 -8.21 -8.32
C GLU A 187 21.25 -9.71 -8.09
N GLU A 188 20.91 -10.08 -6.85
CA GLU A 188 20.70 -11.47 -6.43
C GLU A 188 19.28 -12.00 -6.74
N ILE A 189 18.29 -11.11 -6.81
CA ILE A 189 16.87 -11.46 -6.94
C ILE A 189 16.27 -10.74 -8.17
N PRO A 190 16.32 -11.35 -9.36
CA PRO A 190 15.84 -10.73 -10.61
C PRO A 190 14.35 -10.37 -10.65
N ALA A 191 13.56 -10.82 -9.66
CA ALA A 191 12.13 -10.55 -9.55
C ALA A 191 11.81 -9.31 -8.69
N LEU A 192 12.82 -8.63 -8.14
CA LEU A 192 12.60 -7.38 -7.41
C LEU A 192 12.58 -6.19 -8.37
N ASP A 193 11.55 -5.35 -8.26
CA ASP A 193 11.38 -4.13 -9.07
C ASP A 193 11.81 -2.85 -8.30
N GLY A 194 12.45 -3.01 -7.14
CA GLY A 194 12.96 -1.87 -6.37
C GLY A 194 12.92 -2.02 -4.86
N ALA A 195 12.77 -0.88 -4.17
CA ALA A 195 12.86 -0.76 -2.72
C ALA A 195 11.60 -0.13 -2.13
N TYR A 196 10.98 -0.83 -1.16
CA TYR A 196 9.98 -0.25 -0.27
C TYR A 196 10.65 0.28 1.00
N ILE A 197 10.58 1.60 1.23
CA ILE A 197 11.13 2.27 2.41
C ILE A 197 9.98 2.76 3.28
N ASP A 198 9.82 2.14 4.43
CA ASP A 198 8.77 2.46 5.37
C ASP A 198 9.14 3.66 6.27
N SER A 199 8.13 4.38 6.76
CA SER A 199 8.27 5.43 7.77
C SER A 199 9.26 6.55 7.40
N VAL A 200 9.35 6.95 6.12
CA VAL A 200 10.33 7.96 5.68
C VAL A 200 10.09 9.35 6.28
N SER A 201 8.89 9.59 6.78
CA SER A 201 8.49 10.80 7.51
C SER A 201 8.68 10.71 9.03
N ALA A 202 9.31 9.65 9.52
CA ALA A 202 9.64 9.43 10.92
C ALA A 202 11.17 9.48 11.14
N TRP A 203 11.60 9.07 12.34
CA TRP A 203 13.03 8.96 12.68
C TRP A 203 13.78 10.27 12.48
N ALA A 204 14.91 10.24 11.77
CA ALA A 204 15.74 11.40 11.48
C ALA A 204 14.97 12.53 10.80
N THR A 205 13.95 12.23 9.98
CA THR A 205 13.15 13.23 9.27
C THR A 205 12.50 14.23 10.21
N ARG A 206 12.09 13.80 11.41
CA ARG A 206 11.43 14.66 12.41
C ARG A 206 12.40 15.42 13.31
N GLN A 207 13.70 15.14 13.21
CA GLN A 207 14.69 15.69 14.13
C GLN A 207 15.41 16.90 13.53
N MET A 208 15.82 17.80 14.42
CA MET A 208 16.78 18.85 14.13
C MET A 208 18.11 18.43 14.73
N ASP A 209 19.10 18.23 13.87
CA ASP A 209 20.39 17.68 14.28
C ASP A 209 21.34 18.81 14.72
N PHE A 210 21.76 18.76 15.98
CA PHE A 210 22.69 19.72 16.56
C PHE A 210 24.16 19.28 16.43
N ARG A 211 24.40 18.05 15.98
CA ARG A 211 25.72 17.43 15.91
C ARG A 211 26.59 18.08 14.84
N ARG A 212 27.69 18.73 15.24
CA ARG A 212 28.51 19.54 14.33
C ARG A 212 29.33 18.68 13.37
N GLU A 213 29.68 17.48 13.79
CA GLU A 213 30.42 16.48 13.01
C GLU A 213 29.62 16.05 11.76
N HIS A 214 28.29 16.14 11.80
CA HIS A 214 27.43 15.81 10.65
C HIS A 214 27.32 16.95 9.62
N PHE A 215 27.63 18.19 9.99
CA PHE A 215 27.40 19.37 9.14
C PHE A 215 28.16 19.32 7.79
N PRO A 216 29.41 18.82 7.71
CA PRO A 216 30.11 18.69 6.43
C PRO A 216 29.42 17.77 5.41
N ALA A 217 28.58 16.84 5.86
CA ALA A 217 27.82 15.93 5.00
C ALA A 217 26.51 16.55 4.48
N ALA A 218 26.03 17.66 5.05
CA ALA A 218 24.80 18.30 4.59
C ALA A 218 24.95 18.88 3.17
N ARG A 219 23.96 18.61 2.31
CA ARG A 219 23.86 19.17 0.94
C ARG A 219 22.76 20.21 0.78
N HIS A 220 21.95 20.39 1.82
CA HIS A 220 20.84 21.34 1.86
C HIS A 220 21.08 22.44 2.88
N ASN A 221 20.24 23.48 2.82
CA ASN A 221 20.35 24.63 3.72
C ASN A 221 20.15 24.22 5.19
N PHE A 222 21.03 24.72 6.05
CA PHE A 222 20.80 24.70 7.49
C PHE A 222 19.56 25.52 7.86
N SER A 223 18.99 25.21 9.04
CA SER A 223 17.88 25.97 9.63
C SER A 223 18.24 26.40 11.05
N TYR A 224 17.28 27.01 11.73
CA TYR A 224 17.36 27.31 13.14
C TYR A 224 16.30 26.52 13.91
N ASP A 225 16.69 25.98 15.05
CA ASP A 225 15.74 25.43 16.01
C ASP A 225 14.84 26.56 16.56
N PRO A 226 13.50 26.45 16.46
CA PRO A 226 12.60 27.52 16.87
C PRO A 226 12.69 27.82 18.38
N GLU A 227 13.13 26.89 19.21
CA GLU A 227 13.24 27.08 20.66
C GLU A 227 14.60 27.72 21.05
N SER A 228 15.70 27.02 20.81
CA SER A 228 17.05 27.44 21.21
C SER A 228 17.67 28.49 20.28
N LYS A 229 17.09 28.73 19.10
CA LYS A 229 17.60 29.62 18.04
C LYS A 229 19.00 29.25 17.52
N ARG A 230 19.49 28.05 17.83
CA ARG A 230 20.77 27.55 17.33
C ARG A 230 20.64 27.03 15.91
N VAL A 231 21.72 27.16 15.14
CA VAL A 231 21.81 26.56 13.81
C VAL A 231 21.83 25.03 13.93
N VAL A 232 20.97 24.38 13.15
CA VAL A 232 20.76 22.93 13.07
C VAL A 232 20.78 22.45 11.63
N ALA A 233 21.06 21.17 11.43
CA ALA A 233 20.84 20.48 10.17
C ALA A 233 19.48 19.73 10.23
N PRO A 234 18.46 20.13 9.45
CA PRO A 234 17.15 19.46 9.50
C PRO A 234 17.24 18.04 8.92
N GLY A 235 16.88 17.04 9.72
CA GLY A 235 17.07 15.64 9.33
C GLY A 235 16.18 15.18 8.16
N ARG A 236 15.11 15.91 7.82
CA ARG A 236 14.33 15.69 6.59
C ARG A 236 15.17 15.72 5.31
N TYR A 237 16.24 16.50 5.30
CA TYR A 237 17.15 16.56 4.15
C TYR A 237 18.06 15.33 4.08
N TYR A 238 18.39 14.72 5.21
CA TYR A 238 19.14 13.45 5.24
C TYR A 238 18.35 12.34 4.56
N THR A 239 17.05 12.23 4.88
CA THR A 239 16.17 11.25 4.26
C THR A 239 15.94 11.55 2.78
N TYR A 240 15.79 12.82 2.41
CA TYR A 240 15.72 13.22 1.00
C TYR A 240 16.96 12.74 0.22
N ASP A 241 18.15 13.08 0.72
CA ASP A 241 19.42 12.71 0.07
C ASP A 241 19.57 11.19 -0.01
N PHE A 242 19.23 10.47 1.06
CA PHE A 242 19.23 9.00 1.08
C PHE A 242 18.32 8.40 -0.01
N LEU A 243 17.06 8.84 -0.10
CA LEU A 243 16.12 8.33 -1.10
C LEU A 243 16.55 8.68 -2.53
N ASN A 244 17.11 9.89 -2.74
CA ASN A 244 17.63 10.30 -4.03
C ASN A 244 18.81 9.43 -4.49
N GLU A 245 19.78 9.18 -3.60
CA GLU A 245 20.93 8.32 -3.89
C GLU A 245 20.52 6.85 -4.04
N LEU A 246 19.57 6.38 -3.24
CA LEU A 246 18.98 5.05 -3.41
C LEU A 246 18.34 4.90 -4.80
N GLY A 247 17.49 5.84 -5.21
CA GLY A 247 16.92 5.83 -6.56
C GLY A 247 18.00 5.89 -7.64
N GLY A 248 19.07 6.67 -7.42
CA GLY A 248 20.24 6.70 -8.30
C GLY A 248 20.93 5.35 -8.45
N ALA A 249 21.08 4.61 -7.35
CA ALA A 249 21.71 3.29 -7.33
C ALA A 249 20.80 2.19 -7.90
N LEU A 250 19.48 2.33 -7.81
CA LEU A 250 18.51 1.35 -8.32
C LEU A 250 18.20 1.52 -9.82
N ARG A 251 18.28 2.74 -10.36
CA ARG A 251 18.00 3.02 -11.78
C ARG A 251 18.74 2.13 -12.79
N PRO A 252 20.04 1.77 -12.62
CA PRO A 252 20.71 0.83 -13.51
C PRO A 252 20.11 -0.58 -13.56
N HIS A 253 19.29 -0.93 -12.56
CA HIS A 253 18.59 -2.21 -12.43
C HIS A 253 17.09 -2.10 -12.74
N ASP A 254 16.65 -0.99 -13.35
CA ASP A 254 15.22 -0.68 -13.55
C ASP A 254 14.40 -0.66 -12.24
N GLY A 255 15.09 -0.40 -11.11
CA GLY A 255 14.47 -0.42 -9.80
C GLY A 255 13.88 0.93 -9.39
N HIS A 256 12.74 0.89 -8.71
CA HIS A 256 11.99 2.05 -8.24
C HIS A 256 12.03 2.22 -6.71
N VAL A 257 11.87 3.46 -6.23
CA VAL A 257 11.72 3.78 -4.82
C VAL A 257 10.24 3.96 -4.47
N PHE A 258 9.69 3.01 -3.70
CA PHE A 258 8.36 3.08 -3.11
C PHE A 258 8.50 3.47 -1.63
N THR A 259 7.85 4.54 -1.20
CA THR A 259 7.96 5.03 0.18
C THR A 259 6.62 5.05 0.91
N ASN A 260 6.61 4.81 2.22
CA ASN A 260 5.48 5.17 3.09
C ASN A 260 5.69 6.54 3.74
N ILE A 261 4.89 7.54 3.32
CA ILE A 261 5.05 8.96 3.62
C ILE A 261 3.82 9.48 4.37
N HIS A 262 4.04 10.38 5.32
CA HIS A 262 2.97 11.19 5.90
C HIS A 262 2.41 12.24 4.92
N ASN A 263 1.13 12.54 5.08
CA ASN A 263 0.36 13.48 4.26
C ASN A 263 0.51 14.97 4.68
N THR A 264 1.61 15.38 5.33
CA THR A 264 1.79 16.76 5.80
C THR A 264 2.71 17.57 4.88
N MET A 265 2.68 18.91 4.96
CA MET A 265 3.60 19.77 4.19
C MET A 265 5.07 19.56 4.54
N ASP A 266 5.37 19.11 5.77
CA ASP A 266 6.76 18.93 6.22
C ASP A 266 7.50 17.85 5.44
N THR A 267 6.77 16.91 4.83
CA THR A 267 7.29 15.78 4.07
C THR A 267 7.10 15.95 2.56
N PHE A 268 6.63 17.12 2.10
CA PHE A 268 6.43 17.43 0.68
C PHE A 268 7.65 17.10 -0.17
N LEU A 269 8.85 17.43 0.31
CA LEU A 269 10.09 17.19 -0.43
C LEU A 269 10.34 15.71 -0.72
N LEU A 270 9.82 14.80 0.11
CA LEU A 270 10.02 13.36 -0.08
C LEU A 270 9.26 12.86 -1.32
N TYR A 271 8.13 13.49 -1.69
CA TYR A 271 7.42 13.14 -2.93
C TYR A 271 8.28 13.34 -4.18
N ALA A 272 9.26 14.25 -4.16
CA ALA A 272 10.14 14.47 -5.30
C ALA A 272 11.12 13.31 -5.51
N VAL A 273 11.47 12.56 -4.46
CA VAL A 273 12.46 11.46 -4.46
C VAL A 273 11.82 10.08 -4.26
N SER A 274 10.50 10.00 -4.30
CA SER A 274 9.74 8.75 -4.35
C SER A 274 9.21 8.54 -5.76
N ASP A 275 9.44 7.37 -6.35
CA ASP A 275 8.82 6.99 -7.62
C ASP A 275 7.35 6.62 -7.42
N VAL A 276 7.06 5.95 -6.30
CA VAL A 276 5.72 5.62 -5.84
C VAL A 276 5.52 6.16 -4.42
N PRO A 277 4.83 7.30 -4.23
CA PRO A 277 4.43 7.76 -2.91
C PRO A 277 3.30 6.90 -2.33
N GLY A 278 3.54 6.21 -1.22
CA GLY A 278 2.55 5.53 -0.40
C GLY A 278 2.13 6.39 0.79
N ILE A 279 0.83 6.44 1.09
CA ILE A 279 0.25 7.24 2.17
C ILE A 279 -0.57 6.32 3.06
N GLU A 280 -0.02 5.97 4.21
CA GLU A 280 -0.75 5.24 5.25
C GLU A 280 -1.57 6.22 6.11
N SER A 281 -2.89 6.17 5.97
CA SER A 281 -3.76 7.10 6.71
C SER A 281 -5.22 6.63 6.76
N SER A 282 -6.07 7.41 7.43
CA SER A 282 -7.54 7.23 7.39
C SER A 282 -8.24 8.40 6.68
N ILE A 283 -7.51 9.10 5.80
CA ILE A 283 -7.97 10.32 5.11
C ILE A 283 -9.20 10.04 4.25
N THR A 284 -10.18 10.94 4.34
CA THR A 284 -11.42 10.91 3.55
C THR A 284 -11.86 12.31 3.10
N ASP A 285 -10.98 13.31 3.09
CA ASP A 285 -11.31 14.69 2.73
C ASP A 285 -10.57 15.19 1.48
N HIS A 286 -11.17 16.16 0.79
CA HIS A 286 -10.64 16.72 -0.45
C HIS A 286 -9.30 17.44 -0.29
N GLU A 287 -9.04 18.08 0.85
CA GLU A 287 -7.82 18.88 1.04
C GLU A 287 -6.59 17.99 0.96
N HIS A 288 -6.59 16.88 1.70
CA HIS A 288 -5.48 15.95 1.69
C HIS A 288 -5.36 15.17 0.38
N PHE A 289 -6.47 14.73 -0.23
CA PHE A 289 -6.42 14.08 -1.54
C PHE A 289 -5.82 15.01 -2.61
N SER A 290 -6.27 16.27 -2.63
CA SER A 290 -5.73 17.30 -3.53
C SER A 290 -4.26 17.56 -3.27
N TYR A 291 -3.83 17.60 -2.00
CA TYR A 291 -2.42 17.74 -1.64
C TYR A 291 -1.59 16.58 -2.16
N ILE A 292 -1.99 15.34 -1.85
CA ILE A 292 -1.27 14.12 -2.26
C ILE A 292 -1.14 14.08 -3.78
N ARG A 293 -2.23 14.35 -4.51
CA ARG A 293 -2.20 14.36 -5.98
C ARG A 293 -1.26 15.43 -6.52
N SER A 294 -1.34 16.65 -5.98
CA SER A 294 -0.50 17.77 -6.40
C SER A 294 0.98 17.52 -6.10
N ALA A 295 1.30 16.99 -4.92
CA ALA A 295 2.67 16.67 -4.50
C ALA A 295 3.26 15.52 -5.32
N SER A 296 2.44 14.55 -5.70
CA SER A 296 2.84 13.41 -6.52
C SER A 296 2.86 13.72 -8.03
N TYR A 297 2.25 14.83 -8.47
CA TYR A 297 2.09 15.22 -9.87
C TYR A 297 1.59 14.06 -10.75
N GLN A 298 2.36 13.57 -11.72
CA GLN A 298 1.98 12.45 -12.60
C GLN A 298 2.39 11.07 -12.06
N LYS A 299 3.09 10.99 -10.92
CA LYS A 299 3.54 9.71 -10.35
C LYS A 299 2.36 8.87 -9.86
N PRO A 300 2.40 7.53 -9.97
CA PRO A 300 1.43 6.70 -9.27
C PRO A 300 1.58 6.91 -7.76
N ALA A 301 0.48 7.17 -7.07
CA ALA A 301 0.46 7.36 -5.62
C ALA A 301 -0.58 6.44 -4.99
N VAL A 302 -0.23 5.82 -3.88
CA VAL A 302 -0.96 4.69 -3.28
C VAL A 302 -1.44 5.07 -1.88
N LEU A 303 -2.72 4.87 -1.61
CA LEU A 303 -3.31 5.04 -0.28
C LEU A 303 -3.22 3.70 0.44
N LEU A 304 -2.33 3.57 1.43
CA LEU A 304 -1.96 2.33 2.11
C LEU A 304 -2.83 2.13 3.36
N ASN A 305 -4.13 1.91 3.18
CA ASN A 305 -5.07 1.88 4.30
C ASN A 305 -5.19 0.48 4.91
N PHE A 306 -5.84 0.36 6.07
CA PHE A 306 -6.16 -0.92 6.67
C PHE A 306 -7.66 -1.03 6.91
N LEU A 307 -8.24 -2.22 6.69
CA LEU A 307 -9.66 -2.50 6.98
C LEU A 307 -10.01 -2.08 8.41
N ASN A 308 -9.42 -2.76 9.41
CA ASN A 308 -9.89 -2.59 10.80
C ASN A 308 -9.27 -1.36 11.49
N LEU A 309 -7.99 -1.05 11.24
CA LEU A 309 -7.31 0.05 11.93
C LEU A 309 -7.86 1.42 11.51
N HIS A 310 -8.24 1.55 10.23
CA HIS A 310 -8.73 2.80 9.67
C HIS A 310 -10.25 2.80 9.42
N GLY A 311 -10.97 1.73 9.80
CA GLY A 311 -12.43 1.64 9.66
C GLY A 311 -12.91 1.45 8.22
N PHE A 312 -12.07 0.90 7.34
CA PHE A 312 -12.41 0.57 5.96
C PHE A 312 -13.09 -0.79 5.81
N ASP A 313 -13.37 -1.48 6.91
CA ASP A 313 -14.38 -2.55 7.00
C ASP A 313 -15.81 -2.00 6.89
N VAL A 314 -16.01 -0.68 7.07
CA VAL A 314 -17.29 0.00 6.84
C VAL A 314 -17.46 0.33 5.35
N ARG A 315 -18.45 -0.31 4.71
CA ARG A 315 -18.71 -0.21 3.27
C ARG A 315 -18.91 1.23 2.79
N GLU A 316 -19.82 2.00 3.39
CA GLU A 316 -20.08 3.41 3.03
C GLU A 316 -18.78 4.24 2.97
N LYS A 317 -17.91 4.10 3.99
CA LYS A 317 -16.63 4.79 4.03
C LYS A 317 -15.71 4.38 2.88
N HIS A 318 -15.65 3.08 2.59
CA HIS A 318 -14.83 2.54 1.51
C HIS A 318 -15.33 3.00 0.13
N ASP A 319 -16.65 3.04 -0.06
CA ASP A 319 -17.31 3.52 -1.27
C ASP A 319 -16.96 4.98 -1.60
N ILE A 320 -17.01 5.87 -0.61
CA ILE A 320 -16.62 7.28 -0.75
C ILE A 320 -15.14 7.38 -1.07
N HIS A 321 -14.31 6.60 -0.37
CA HIS A 321 -12.86 6.62 -0.55
C HIS A 321 -12.45 6.19 -1.96
N TRP A 322 -13.08 5.16 -2.53
CA TRP A 322 -12.86 4.76 -3.92
C TRP A 322 -13.21 5.85 -4.92
N ARG A 323 -14.34 6.51 -4.74
CA ARG A 323 -14.80 7.56 -5.66
C ARG A 323 -13.88 8.78 -5.61
N MET A 324 -13.40 9.13 -4.43
CA MET A 324 -12.36 10.13 -4.21
C MET A 324 -11.03 9.72 -4.84
N ALA A 325 -10.63 8.47 -4.66
CA ALA A 325 -9.42 7.91 -5.25
C ALA A 325 -9.46 7.97 -6.78
N VAL A 326 -10.60 7.63 -7.41
CA VAL A 326 -10.80 7.77 -8.85
C VAL A 326 -10.80 9.22 -9.29
N LEU A 327 -11.52 10.11 -8.59
CA LEU A 327 -11.54 11.54 -8.90
C LEU A 327 -10.11 12.10 -8.99
N TYR A 328 -9.29 11.83 -7.97
CA TYR A 328 -7.94 12.34 -7.89
C TYR A 328 -6.90 11.47 -8.59
N GLY A 329 -7.24 10.30 -9.14
CA GLY A 329 -6.26 9.41 -9.74
C GLY A 329 -5.22 8.88 -8.73
N LEU A 330 -5.67 8.50 -7.53
CA LEU A 330 -4.86 7.86 -6.48
C LEU A 330 -5.28 6.40 -6.36
N TYR A 331 -4.33 5.49 -6.12
CA TYR A 331 -4.62 4.06 -6.00
C TYR A 331 -5.12 3.72 -4.59
N PRO A 332 -6.37 3.25 -4.43
CA PRO A 332 -6.85 2.78 -3.14
C PRO A 332 -6.25 1.39 -2.88
N SER A 333 -5.42 1.27 -1.85
CA SER A 333 -4.81 0.01 -1.44
C SER A 333 -5.19 -0.31 0.00
N ILE A 334 -5.24 -1.61 0.31
CA ILE A 334 -5.38 -2.09 1.67
C ILE A 334 -4.14 -2.91 2.01
N GLY A 335 -3.29 -2.42 2.92
CA GLY A 335 -1.97 -3.00 3.21
C GLY A 335 -1.96 -4.25 4.09
N ARG A 336 -3.09 -4.60 4.74
CA ARG A 336 -3.28 -5.86 5.48
C ARG A 336 -4.64 -6.45 5.17
N ARG A 337 -4.66 -7.75 4.88
CA ARG A 337 -5.85 -8.51 4.45
C ARG A 337 -6.39 -8.05 3.09
N CYS A 338 -5.50 -7.97 2.11
CA CYS A 338 -5.86 -7.64 0.73
C CYS A 338 -6.90 -8.62 0.17
N ASP A 339 -6.75 -9.90 0.48
CA ASP A 339 -7.68 -10.98 0.17
C ASP A 339 -9.10 -10.66 0.68
N GLU A 340 -9.24 -10.37 1.98
CA GLU A 340 -10.53 -9.97 2.57
C GLU A 340 -11.08 -8.68 1.92
N ALA A 341 -10.21 -7.72 1.60
CA ALA A 341 -10.62 -6.49 0.92
C ALA A 341 -11.14 -6.73 -0.51
N TYR A 342 -10.51 -7.64 -1.27
CA TYR A 342 -10.96 -8.02 -2.59
C TYR A 342 -12.27 -8.81 -2.55
N GLU A 343 -12.48 -9.63 -1.52
CA GLU A 343 -13.76 -10.32 -1.28
C GLU A 343 -14.87 -9.31 -0.98
N LEU A 344 -14.65 -8.37 -0.05
CA LEU A 344 -15.66 -7.40 0.37
C LEU A 344 -15.98 -6.32 -0.68
N TYR A 345 -14.98 -5.89 -1.46
CA TYR A 345 -15.08 -4.70 -2.30
C TYR A 345 -14.66 -4.93 -3.75
N GLY A 346 -14.54 -6.19 -4.17
CA GLY A 346 -14.15 -6.55 -5.54
C GLY A 346 -15.01 -5.90 -6.62
N ASP A 347 -16.27 -5.55 -6.31
CA ASP A 347 -17.15 -4.82 -7.21
C ASP A 347 -16.62 -3.40 -7.55
N LEU A 348 -16.02 -2.70 -6.59
CA LEU A 348 -15.39 -1.39 -6.80
C LEU A 348 -14.09 -1.52 -7.60
N TYR A 349 -13.23 -2.50 -7.26
CA TYR A 349 -12.00 -2.77 -8.01
C TYR A 349 -12.31 -3.04 -9.49
N ARG A 350 -13.25 -3.95 -9.76
CA ARG A 350 -13.65 -4.31 -11.14
C ARG A 350 -14.24 -3.13 -11.90
N ARG A 351 -15.04 -2.29 -11.25
CA ARG A 351 -15.66 -1.12 -11.88
C ARG A 351 -14.64 -0.02 -12.20
N PHE A 352 -13.76 0.30 -11.25
CA PHE A 352 -12.99 1.54 -11.29
C PHE A 352 -11.51 1.35 -11.63
N MET A 353 -10.87 0.25 -11.24
CA MET A 353 -9.43 0.05 -11.41
C MET A 353 -8.98 0.19 -12.88
N PRO A 354 -9.67 -0.38 -13.89
CA PRO A 354 -9.24 -0.20 -15.29
C PRO A 354 -9.24 1.27 -15.72
N SER A 355 -10.23 2.04 -15.26
CA SER A 355 -10.30 3.48 -15.55
C SER A 355 -9.25 4.28 -14.79
N LEU A 356 -8.99 3.92 -13.54
CA LEU A 356 -7.96 4.52 -12.70
C LEU A 356 -6.55 4.31 -13.29
N MET A 357 -6.26 3.12 -13.79
CA MET A 357 -5.01 2.82 -14.49
C MET A 357 -4.84 3.69 -15.74
N ARG A 358 -5.90 3.89 -16.53
CA ARG A 358 -5.88 4.73 -17.74
C ARG A 358 -5.61 6.20 -17.41
N ILE A 359 -6.31 6.77 -16.43
CA ILE A 359 -6.08 8.17 -16.05
C ILE A 359 -4.70 8.36 -15.41
N SER A 360 -4.21 7.40 -14.63
CA SER A 360 -2.85 7.45 -14.07
C SER A 360 -1.80 7.44 -15.17
N ALA A 361 -1.96 6.60 -16.20
CA ALA A 361 -1.04 6.54 -17.34
C ALA A 361 -1.11 7.80 -18.22
N ALA A 362 -2.28 8.42 -18.38
CA ALA A 362 -2.44 9.68 -19.10
C ALA A 362 -1.76 10.88 -18.39
N GLY A 363 -1.57 10.78 -17.07
CA GLY A 363 -0.86 11.77 -16.26
C GLY A 363 -1.74 12.95 -15.87
N TRP A 364 -1.83 13.21 -14.55
CA TRP A 364 -2.60 14.35 -14.00
C TRP A 364 -1.98 15.70 -14.39
N GLU A 365 -2.83 16.70 -14.55
CA GLU A 365 -2.44 18.08 -14.85
C GLU A 365 -3.23 19.09 -13.97
N PRO A 366 -2.57 20.13 -13.43
CA PRO A 366 -3.16 21.01 -12.39
C PRO A 366 -4.24 21.96 -12.90
N VAL A 367 -4.21 22.33 -14.18
CA VAL A 367 -5.22 23.18 -14.80
C VAL A 367 -6.18 22.28 -15.56
N THR A 368 -7.41 22.18 -15.08
CA THR A 368 -8.40 21.22 -15.61
C THR A 368 -8.92 21.60 -17.00
N HIS A 369 -8.99 22.89 -17.32
CA HIS A 369 -9.64 23.41 -18.53
C HIS A 369 -11.13 23.02 -18.66
N THR A 370 -11.79 22.78 -17.52
CA THR A 370 -13.19 22.38 -17.44
C THR A 370 -14.03 23.34 -16.62
N ARG A 371 -15.33 23.38 -16.91
CA ARG A 371 -16.39 23.98 -16.09
C ARG A 371 -17.62 23.09 -16.14
N THR A 372 -18.44 23.13 -15.11
CA THR A 372 -19.69 22.37 -15.03
C THR A 372 -20.88 23.32 -14.95
N ALA A 373 -22.02 22.93 -15.53
CA ALA A 373 -23.24 23.72 -15.57
C ALA A 373 -24.45 22.86 -15.13
N PRO A 374 -24.96 23.04 -13.89
CA PRO A 374 -24.51 23.99 -12.86
C PRO A 374 -23.14 23.63 -12.26
N ALA A 375 -22.46 24.63 -11.69
CA ALA A 375 -21.09 24.53 -11.17
C ALA A 375 -21.02 23.86 -9.79
N THR A 376 -21.48 22.62 -9.70
CA THR A 376 -21.59 21.84 -8.46
C THR A 376 -20.72 20.59 -8.45
N ILE A 377 -20.12 20.25 -9.58
CA ILE A 377 -19.35 19.02 -9.77
C ILE A 377 -17.87 19.35 -9.78
N ARG A 378 -17.11 18.63 -8.96
CA ARG A 378 -15.64 18.69 -8.94
C ARG A 378 -15.09 17.81 -10.06
N THR A 379 -14.09 18.33 -10.77
CA THR A 379 -13.45 17.62 -11.89
C THR A 379 -11.94 17.71 -11.81
N GLU A 380 -11.24 16.68 -12.26
CA GLU A 380 -9.79 16.68 -12.49
C GLU A 380 -9.47 16.33 -13.96
N ARG A 381 -8.28 16.70 -14.44
CA ARG A 381 -7.82 16.40 -15.80
C ARG A 381 -6.61 15.48 -15.79
N PHE A 382 -6.62 14.52 -16.71
CA PHE A 382 -5.51 13.65 -17.02
C PHE A 382 -5.28 13.63 -18.54
N GLY A 383 -4.02 13.68 -18.97
CA GLY A 383 -3.64 13.82 -20.37
C GLY A 383 -3.63 15.29 -20.84
N GLN A 384 -2.80 15.56 -21.85
CA GLN A 384 -2.55 16.93 -22.33
C GLN A 384 -3.54 17.39 -23.39
N SER A 385 -3.95 16.50 -24.30
CA SER A 385 -4.78 16.84 -25.46
C SER A 385 -5.69 15.68 -25.84
N ALA A 386 -6.77 15.98 -26.56
CA ALA A 386 -7.70 14.96 -27.05
C ALA A 386 -7.07 13.97 -28.05
N SER A 387 -5.95 14.33 -28.70
CA SER A 387 -5.20 13.41 -29.58
C SER A 387 -4.28 12.46 -28.81
N ASP A 388 -3.92 12.80 -27.57
CA ASP A 388 -2.93 12.08 -26.76
C ASP A 388 -3.55 11.43 -25.51
N GLY A 389 -4.84 11.08 -25.58
CA GLY A 389 -5.55 10.42 -24.48
C GLY A 389 -5.98 11.39 -23.36
N LEU A 390 -6.99 12.20 -23.63
CA LEU A 390 -7.57 13.12 -22.64
C LEU A 390 -8.68 12.44 -21.82
N PHE A 391 -8.58 12.57 -20.50
CA PHE A 391 -9.59 12.09 -19.56
C PHE A 391 -9.98 13.16 -18.56
N ILE A 392 -11.28 13.25 -18.27
CA ILE A 392 -11.84 14.08 -17.20
C ILE A 392 -12.53 13.18 -16.20
N THR A 393 -12.12 13.27 -14.93
CA THR A 393 -12.88 12.65 -13.84
C THR A 393 -13.86 13.67 -13.28
N ALA A 394 -15.03 13.22 -12.85
CA ALA A 394 -16.07 14.09 -12.33
C ALA A 394 -16.82 13.40 -11.18
N LEU A 395 -16.88 14.03 -10.01
CA LEU A 395 -17.52 13.47 -8.81
C LEU A 395 -18.81 14.21 -8.47
N ASN A 396 -19.91 13.48 -8.37
CA ASN A 396 -21.17 13.94 -7.81
C ASN A 396 -21.31 13.46 -6.38
N GLU A 397 -21.10 14.35 -5.41
CA GLU A 397 -21.27 14.04 -3.98
C GLU A 397 -22.72 14.20 -3.49
N SER A 398 -23.63 14.64 -4.36
CA SER A 398 -25.04 14.87 -4.04
C SER A 398 -25.82 13.56 -3.93
N PRO A 399 -26.85 13.48 -3.05
CA PRO A 399 -27.84 12.40 -3.05
C PRO A 399 -28.80 12.46 -4.25
N GLU A 400 -28.72 13.52 -5.06
CA GLU A 400 -29.48 13.68 -6.30
C GLU A 400 -28.60 13.40 -7.53
N ALA A 401 -29.21 12.86 -8.59
CA ALA A 401 -28.52 12.65 -9.85
C ALA A 401 -28.15 14.01 -10.49
N TYR A 402 -26.94 14.11 -11.03
CA TYR A 402 -26.52 15.26 -11.79
C TYR A 402 -26.83 15.04 -13.28
N ALA A 403 -27.53 15.98 -13.91
CA ALA A 403 -27.89 15.93 -15.34
C ALA A 403 -27.44 17.19 -16.10
N GLY A 404 -26.35 17.81 -15.63
CA GLY A 404 -25.80 19.03 -16.23
C GLY A 404 -24.86 18.78 -17.40
N GLU A 405 -24.12 19.81 -17.77
CA GLU A 405 -23.13 19.78 -18.86
C GLU A 405 -21.69 19.89 -18.35
N LEU A 406 -20.79 19.20 -19.04
CA LEU A 406 -19.36 19.48 -19.00
C LEU A 406 -19.01 20.45 -20.13
N VAL A 407 -18.33 21.54 -19.77
CA VAL A 407 -17.81 22.53 -20.71
C VAL A 407 -16.29 22.47 -20.67
N LEU A 408 -15.67 22.19 -21.80
CA LEU A 408 -14.22 22.08 -21.96
C LEU A 408 -13.69 23.23 -22.82
N ASP A 409 -12.49 23.73 -22.52
CA ASP A 409 -11.77 24.65 -23.40
C ASP A 409 -11.27 23.87 -24.63
N ALA A 410 -11.96 24.04 -25.76
CA ALA A 410 -11.70 23.24 -26.96
C ALA A 410 -10.32 23.59 -27.55
N GLN A 411 -9.92 24.86 -27.49
CA GLN A 411 -8.64 25.29 -28.03
C GLN A 411 -7.48 24.77 -27.19
N ALA A 412 -7.56 24.90 -25.86
CA ALA A 412 -6.49 24.46 -24.97
C ALA A 412 -6.29 22.94 -24.98
N LEU A 413 -7.38 22.19 -25.18
CA LEU A 413 -7.37 20.72 -25.12
C LEU A 413 -7.32 20.04 -26.50
N GLY A 414 -7.27 20.82 -27.59
CA GLY A 414 -7.22 20.28 -28.95
C GLY A 414 -8.49 19.54 -29.38
N ILE A 415 -9.65 19.95 -28.86
CA ILE A 415 -10.94 19.34 -29.17
C ILE A 415 -11.50 19.96 -30.45
N THR A 416 -11.91 19.13 -31.40
CA THR A 416 -12.45 19.55 -32.71
C THR A 416 -13.80 18.88 -32.99
N ASP A 417 -14.51 19.38 -34.00
CA ASP A 417 -15.80 18.81 -34.44
C ASP A 417 -15.66 17.32 -34.78
N GLY A 418 -16.67 16.54 -34.37
CA GLY A 418 -16.70 15.08 -34.57
C GLY A 418 -16.04 14.27 -33.46
N MET A 419 -15.40 14.90 -32.48
CA MET A 419 -14.99 14.24 -31.24
C MET A 419 -16.20 13.97 -30.33
N ILE A 420 -16.06 12.95 -29.48
CA ILE A 420 -17.12 12.47 -28.59
C ILE A 420 -16.58 12.31 -27.16
N GLY A 421 -17.50 12.17 -26.20
CA GLY A 421 -17.20 11.78 -24.83
C GLY A 421 -17.64 10.34 -24.57
N ALA A 422 -16.77 9.52 -23.99
CA ALA A 422 -17.10 8.16 -23.56
C ALA A 422 -16.80 7.97 -22.08
N ASP A 423 -17.82 7.65 -21.28
CA ASP A 423 -17.61 7.30 -19.87
C ASP A 423 -17.08 5.88 -19.79
N THR A 424 -15.84 5.75 -19.36
CA THR A 424 -15.14 4.48 -19.36
C THR A 424 -15.58 3.54 -18.24
N THR A 425 -16.30 4.06 -17.24
CA THR A 425 -16.86 3.28 -16.11
C THR A 425 -18.22 2.65 -16.43
N THR A 426 -18.99 3.26 -17.34
CA THR A 426 -20.34 2.82 -17.71
C THR A 426 -20.46 2.35 -19.16
N GLY A 427 -19.57 2.79 -20.05
CA GLY A 427 -19.69 2.55 -21.50
C GLY A 427 -20.61 3.53 -22.23
N ARG A 428 -21.20 4.49 -21.53
CA ARG A 428 -22.03 5.54 -22.14
C ARG A 428 -21.21 6.37 -23.12
N ILE A 429 -21.80 6.67 -24.28
CA ILE A 429 -21.20 7.54 -25.30
C ILE A 429 -22.12 8.75 -25.50
N VAL A 430 -21.55 9.94 -25.47
CA VAL A 430 -22.25 11.21 -25.66
C VAL A 430 -21.62 12.01 -26.79
N GLU A 431 -22.47 12.71 -27.53
CA GLU A 431 -22.04 13.64 -28.56
C GLU A 431 -21.60 14.97 -27.94
N MET A 432 -20.67 15.64 -28.62
CA MET A 432 -20.15 16.94 -28.20
C MET A 432 -20.52 18.00 -29.23
N THR A 433 -20.86 19.20 -28.74
CA THR A 433 -21.00 20.39 -29.59
C THR A 433 -19.79 21.29 -29.36
N VAL A 434 -19.06 21.64 -30.42
CA VAL A 434 -17.95 22.60 -30.36
C VAL A 434 -18.41 23.93 -30.95
N ALA A 435 -18.39 24.99 -30.14
CA ALA A 435 -18.77 26.33 -30.56
C ALA A 435 -18.05 27.37 -29.70
N ASP A 436 -17.70 28.51 -30.31
CA ASP A 436 -17.07 29.65 -29.61
C ASP A 436 -15.83 29.29 -28.78
N GLY A 437 -15.03 28.33 -29.25
CA GLY A 437 -13.82 27.86 -28.57
C GLY A 437 -14.08 26.94 -27.36
N ALA A 438 -15.33 26.54 -27.12
CA ALA A 438 -15.71 25.60 -26.07
C ALA A 438 -16.35 24.34 -26.66
N ALA A 439 -16.07 23.20 -26.03
CA ALA A 439 -16.75 21.94 -26.30
C ALA A 439 -17.73 21.65 -25.16
N ARG A 440 -18.96 21.26 -25.51
CA ARG A 440 -20.05 21.00 -24.55
C ARG A 440 -20.60 19.62 -24.74
N MET A 441 -20.81 18.91 -23.64
CA MET A 441 -21.46 17.60 -23.67
C MET A 441 -22.32 17.37 -22.42
N PRO A 442 -23.42 16.61 -22.53
CA PRO A 442 -24.16 16.18 -21.36
C PRO A 442 -23.29 15.28 -20.49
N MET A 443 -23.35 15.47 -19.18
CA MET A 443 -22.56 14.72 -18.22
C MET A 443 -23.46 14.15 -17.11
N PRO A 444 -24.28 13.14 -17.40
CA PRO A 444 -25.11 12.51 -16.39
C PRO A 444 -24.25 11.71 -15.40
N ILE A 445 -24.39 11.98 -14.10
CA ILE A 445 -23.69 11.27 -13.03
C ILE A 445 -24.71 10.88 -11.96
N ALA A 446 -24.70 9.61 -11.54
CA ALA A 446 -25.59 9.11 -10.49
C ALA A 446 -25.32 9.79 -9.13
N PRO A 447 -26.25 9.73 -8.18
CA PRO A 447 -26.00 10.16 -6.80
C PRO A 447 -24.76 9.51 -6.22
N HIS A 448 -23.95 10.27 -5.48
CA HIS A 448 -22.73 9.78 -4.82
C HIS A 448 -21.85 8.94 -5.75
N ASP A 449 -21.59 9.36 -6.98
CA ASP A 449 -20.85 8.57 -7.96
C ASP A 449 -19.81 9.39 -8.73
N VAL A 450 -18.85 8.68 -9.32
CA VAL A 450 -17.75 9.25 -10.10
C VAL A 450 -17.82 8.74 -11.54
N ALA A 451 -17.67 9.66 -12.49
CA ALA A 451 -17.55 9.34 -13.91
C ALA A 451 -16.11 9.58 -14.39
N VAL A 452 -15.67 8.80 -15.38
CA VAL A 452 -14.36 8.98 -16.04
C VAL A 452 -14.60 9.10 -17.54
N TRP A 453 -14.56 10.33 -18.05
CA TRP A 453 -14.82 10.64 -19.44
C TRP A 453 -13.54 10.66 -20.25
N GLN A 454 -13.40 9.74 -21.20
CA GLN A 454 -12.43 9.86 -22.27
C GLN A 454 -12.97 10.80 -23.35
N ILE A 455 -12.17 11.76 -23.76
CA ILE A 455 -12.50 12.74 -24.81
C ILE A 455 -11.57 12.51 -26.00
N GLY A 456 -12.13 12.35 -27.19
CA GLY A 456 -11.32 12.16 -28.38
C GLY A 456 -12.12 11.81 -29.63
N ALA A 457 -11.38 11.57 -30.72
CA ALA A 457 -11.96 11.03 -31.93
C ALA A 457 -12.50 9.61 -31.68
N PRO A 458 -13.58 9.19 -32.37
CA PRO A 458 -14.13 7.83 -32.24
C PRO A 458 -13.07 6.72 -32.37
N ASP A 459 -12.18 6.83 -33.37
CA ASP A 459 -11.09 5.87 -33.58
C ASP A 459 -10.12 5.78 -32.39
N ALA A 460 -9.84 6.89 -31.71
CA ALA A 460 -8.95 6.92 -30.56
C ALA A 460 -9.59 6.25 -29.33
N ILE A 461 -10.88 6.51 -29.09
CA ILE A 461 -11.65 5.82 -28.04
C ILE A 461 -11.73 4.32 -28.32
N ALA A 462 -11.96 3.93 -29.57
CA ALA A 462 -11.93 2.53 -29.97
C ALA A 462 -10.54 1.90 -29.80
N ALA A 463 -9.46 2.60 -30.12
CA ALA A 463 -8.09 2.11 -29.92
C ALA A 463 -7.82 1.80 -28.45
N THR A 464 -8.15 2.70 -27.53
CA THR A 464 -8.01 2.47 -26.08
C THR A 464 -8.80 1.24 -25.62
N ALA A 465 -10.04 1.05 -26.10
CA ALA A 465 -10.83 -0.11 -25.75
C ALA A 465 -10.25 -1.43 -26.31
N ARG A 466 -9.67 -1.40 -27.53
CA ARG A 466 -8.98 -2.58 -28.12
C ARG A 466 -7.72 -2.96 -27.35
N GLU A 467 -6.93 -1.99 -26.91
CA GLU A 467 -5.74 -2.23 -26.08
C GLU A 467 -6.12 -2.91 -24.76
N GLU A 468 -7.17 -2.43 -24.09
CA GLU A 468 -7.67 -3.05 -22.86
C GLU A 468 -8.18 -4.49 -23.11
N MET A 469 -8.88 -4.74 -24.21
CA MET A 469 -9.29 -6.09 -24.61
C MET A 469 -8.11 -7.01 -24.93
N ALA A 470 -7.02 -6.47 -25.50
CA ALA A 470 -5.80 -7.23 -25.76
C ALA A 470 -5.16 -7.68 -24.46
N GLN A 471 -5.12 -6.82 -23.43
CA GLN A 471 -4.62 -7.21 -22.11
C GLN A 471 -5.49 -8.29 -21.46
N ILE A 472 -6.82 -8.16 -21.52
CA ILE A 472 -7.74 -9.20 -21.05
C ILE A 472 -7.47 -10.54 -21.75
N THR A 473 -7.17 -10.51 -23.04
CA THR A 473 -6.84 -11.72 -23.81
C THR A 473 -5.57 -12.40 -23.31
N VAL A 474 -4.54 -11.62 -22.97
CA VAL A 474 -3.30 -12.15 -22.37
C VAL A 474 -3.58 -12.80 -21.02
N ASP A 475 -4.33 -12.11 -20.15
CA ASP A 475 -4.65 -12.60 -18.82
C ASP A 475 -5.51 -13.87 -18.84
N LEU A 476 -6.50 -13.92 -19.74
CA LEU A 476 -7.34 -15.10 -19.94
C LEU A 476 -6.56 -16.29 -20.49
N ARG A 477 -5.63 -16.09 -21.44
CA ARG A 477 -4.80 -17.17 -21.96
C ARG A 477 -3.91 -17.80 -20.90
N ARG A 478 -3.43 -16.99 -19.94
CA ARG A 478 -2.73 -17.49 -18.76
C ARG A 478 -3.67 -18.30 -17.87
N ALA A 479 -4.81 -17.72 -17.49
CA ALA A 479 -5.79 -18.41 -16.64
C ALA A 479 -6.25 -19.74 -17.26
N GLU A 480 -6.48 -19.80 -18.58
CA GLU A 480 -6.80 -21.03 -19.32
C GLU A 480 -5.79 -22.17 -19.08
N ALA A 481 -4.51 -21.86 -18.84
CA ALA A 481 -3.46 -22.87 -18.61
C ALA A 481 -3.47 -23.46 -17.19
N GLU A 482 -4.17 -22.82 -16.26
CA GLU A 482 -4.26 -23.21 -14.84
C GLU A 482 -5.60 -23.91 -14.52
N MET A 483 -6.49 -24.01 -15.50
CA MET A 483 -7.86 -24.53 -15.36
C MET A 483 -8.01 -25.96 -15.89
N PRO A 484 -9.03 -26.72 -15.43
CA PRO A 484 -9.42 -27.98 -16.07
C PRO A 484 -9.75 -27.80 -17.56
N ASP A 485 -9.42 -28.79 -18.39
CA ASP A 485 -9.54 -28.73 -19.85
C ASP A 485 -10.95 -28.33 -20.34
N GLU A 486 -12.00 -28.83 -19.69
CA GLU A 486 -13.39 -28.51 -20.03
C GLU A 486 -13.71 -27.03 -19.79
N THR A 487 -13.33 -26.51 -18.62
CA THR A 487 -13.52 -25.10 -18.27
C THR A 487 -12.67 -24.19 -19.16
N ALA A 488 -11.41 -24.56 -19.42
CA ALA A 488 -10.53 -23.84 -20.33
C ALA A 488 -11.08 -23.81 -21.76
N ALA A 489 -11.66 -24.91 -22.25
CA ALA A 489 -12.32 -24.95 -23.56
C ALA A 489 -13.54 -24.04 -23.63
N ARG A 490 -14.37 -24.02 -22.58
CA ARG A 490 -15.53 -23.12 -22.46
C ARG A 490 -15.12 -21.64 -22.47
N VAL A 491 -14.10 -21.27 -21.68
CA VAL A 491 -13.54 -19.90 -21.64
C VAL A 491 -12.99 -19.51 -23.02
N ARG A 492 -12.23 -20.40 -23.67
CA ARG A 492 -11.64 -20.16 -24.99
C ARG A 492 -12.70 -19.94 -26.07
N ASP A 493 -13.77 -20.72 -26.04
CA ASP A 493 -14.87 -20.61 -26.99
C ASP A 493 -15.64 -19.28 -26.80
N LEU A 494 -16.00 -18.93 -25.57
CA LEU A 494 -16.61 -17.63 -25.26
C LEU A 494 -15.70 -16.46 -25.66
N ARG A 495 -14.40 -16.55 -25.36
CA ARG A 495 -13.40 -15.56 -25.77
C ARG A 495 -13.36 -15.41 -27.29
N GLY A 496 -13.42 -16.51 -28.05
CA GLY A 496 -13.50 -16.50 -29.51
C GLY A 496 -14.76 -15.80 -30.04
N ARG A 497 -15.91 -16.02 -29.41
CA ARG A 497 -17.18 -15.36 -29.78
C ARG A 497 -17.25 -13.88 -29.41
N ILE A 498 -16.60 -13.47 -28.31
CA ILE A 498 -16.63 -12.10 -27.79
C ILE A 498 -15.53 -11.24 -28.42
N ILE A 499 -14.27 -11.68 -28.33
CA ILE A 499 -13.09 -10.89 -28.72
C ILE A 499 -12.62 -11.25 -30.14
N GLY A 500 -12.81 -12.50 -30.55
CA GLY A 500 -12.27 -13.06 -31.80
C GLY A 500 -11.09 -14.00 -31.56
N MET A 501 -10.67 -14.68 -32.64
CA MET A 501 -9.44 -15.47 -32.68
C MET A 501 -8.39 -14.74 -33.52
N SER A 502 -7.11 -15.09 -33.34
CA SER A 502 -5.96 -14.42 -33.97
C SER A 502 -6.14 -14.28 -35.49
N ASP A 503 -6.62 -13.10 -35.91
CA ASP A 503 -6.85 -12.57 -37.27
C ASP A 503 -8.30 -12.54 -37.78
N ASP A 504 -9.28 -13.14 -37.08
CA ASP A 504 -10.70 -13.10 -37.46
C ASP A 504 -11.53 -12.19 -36.54
N ALA A 505 -12.22 -11.22 -37.15
CA ALA A 505 -13.21 -10.42 -36.44
C ALA A 505 -14.36 -11.33 -35.94
N PRO A 506 -14.81 -11.19 -34.68
CA PRO A 506 -15.88 -12.02 -34.15
C PRO A 506 -17.19 -11.72 -34.88
N ALA A 507 -18.02 -12.76 -35.05
CA ALA A 507 -19.38 -12.60 -35.57
C ALA A 507 -20.22 -11.69 -34.64
N PRO A 508 -21.30 -11.06 -35.14
CA PRO A 508 -22.18 -10.23 -34.32
C PRO A 508 -22.68 -10.96 -33.07
N LEU A 509 -22.73 -10.26 -31.93
CA LEU A 509 -23.13 -10.85 -30.65
C LEU A 509 -24.54 -11.46 -30.74
N GLN A 510 -24.65 -12.69 -30.23
CA GLN A 510 -25.89 -13.44 -30.19
C GLN A 510 -26.36 -13.60 -28.74
N ARG A 511 -27.67 -13.73 -28.54
CA ARG A 511 -28.27 -13.97 -27.22
C ARG A 511 -27.64 -15.17 -26.50
N ALA A 512 -27.38 -16.26 -27.23
CA ALA A 512 -26.73 -17.46 -26.69
C ALA A 512 -25.33 -17.19 -26.09
N THR A 513 -24.57 -16.25 -26.66
CA THR A 513 -23.26 -15.85 -26.11
C THR A 513 -23.42 -15.14 -24.77
N VAL A 514 -24.43 -14.27 -24.65
CA VAL A 514 -24.73 -13.55 -23.40
C VAL A 514 -25.19 -14.52 -22.32
N ASP A 515 -26.12 -15.42 -22.64
CA ASP A 515 -26.65 -16.40 -21.67
C ASP A 515 -25.54 -17.31 -21.12
N GLU A 516 -24.64 -17.79 -21.99
CA GLU A 516 -23.53 -18.66 -21.58
C GLU A 516 -22.46 -17.93 -20.79
N LEU A 517 -22.18 -16.66 -21.12
CA LEU A 517 -21.28 -15.82 -20.36
C LEU A 517 -21.83 -15.55 -18.95
N VAL A 518 -23.12 -15.26 -18.82
CA VAL A 518 -23.77 -15.09 -17.51
C VAL A 518 -23.67 -16.37 -16.69
N ALA A 519 -23.88 -17.53 -17.32
CA ALA A 519 -23.67 -18.81 -16.67
C ALA A 519 -22.21 -19.07 -16.29
N LEU A 520 -21.22 -18.54 -17.02
CA LEU A 520 -19.80 -18.66 -16.68
C LEU A 520 -19.43 -17.71 -15.53
N HIS A 521 -19.99 -16.51 -15.53
CA HIS A 521 -19.76 -15.52 -14.49
C HIS A 521 -20.26 -15.98 -13.13
N ASN A 522 -21.42 -16.63 -13.09
CA ASN A 522 -22.02 -17.15 -11.85
C ASN A 522 -21.44 -18.50 -11.42
N ASP A 523 -20.47 -19.07 -12.14
CA ASP A 523 -19.88 -20.37 -11.84
C ASP A 523 -18.88 -20.28 -10.69
N ALA A 524 -19.38 -20.41 -9.46
CA ALA A 524 -18.57 -20.33 -8.25
C ALA A 524 -17.56 -21.49 -8.09
N THR A 525 -17.57 -22.49 -8.98
CA THR A 525 -16.58 -23.58 -8.96
C THR A 525 -15.25 -23.18 -9.59
N ILE A 526 -15.20 -22.02 -10.28
CA ILE A 526 -14.01 -21.53 -10.94
C ILE A 526 -13.18 -20.68 -9.98
N GLU A 527 -12.10 -21.26 -9.47
CA GLU A 527 -11.15 -20.57 -8.58
C GLU A 527 -10.05 -19.80 -9.33
N ALA A 528 -9.85 -20.08 -10.62
CA ALA A 528 -8.82 -19.41 -11.42
C ALA A 528 -9.15 -17.92 -11.62
N THR A 529 -8.14 -17.08 -11.48
CA THR A 529 -8.28 -15.62 -11.63
C THR A 529 -7.25 -15.05 -12.61
N THR A 530 -7.60 -13.92 -13.20
CA THR A 530 -6.69 -13.05 -13.96
C THR A 530 -5.71 -12.34 -13.02
N TRP A 531 -4.70 -11.64 -13.56
CA TRP A 531 -3.78 -10.82 -12.74
C TRP A 531 -4.50 -9.73 -11.94
N THR A 532 -5.64 -9.26 -12.44
CA THR A 532 -6.50 -8.27 -11.79
C THR A 532 -7.45 -8.87 -10.74
N GLY A 533 -7.37 -10.18 -10.50
CA GLY A 533 -8.24 -10.89 -9.54
C GLY A 533 -9.65 -11.19 -10.07
N GLU A 534 -9.94 -10.91 -11.35
CA GLU A 534 -11.23 -11.24 -11.97
C GLU A 534 -11.30 -12.74 -12.33
N THR A 535 -12.46 -13.36 -12.12
CA THR A 535 -12.75 -14.66 -12.74
C THR A 535 -12.82 -14.52 -14.28
N PRO A 536 -12.64 -15.60 -15.06
CA PRO A 536 -12.76 -15.54 -16.51
C PRO A 536 -14.11 -14.98 -17.00
N GLY A 537 -15.21 -15.30 -16.32
CA GLY A 537 -16.54 -14.76 -16.64
C GLY A 537 -16.64 -13.25 -16.38
N GLN A 538 -16.01 -12.75 -15.32
CA GLN A 538 -15.91 -11.31 -15.04
C GLN A 538 -15.09 -10.57 -16.11
N ALA A 539 -13.91 -11.10 -16.44
CA ALA A 539 -13.04 -10.52 -17.45
C ALA A 539 -13.70 -10.52 -18.85
N LEU A 540 -14.42 -11.58 -19.22
CA LEU A 540 -15.14 -11.67 -20.50
C LEU A 540 -16.35 -10.74 -20.56
N LEU A 541 -17.04 -10.49 -19.44
CA LEU A 541 -18.09 -9.46 -19.38
C LEU A 541 -17.52 -8.06 -19.66
N ARG A 542 -16.39 -7.73 -19.04
CA ARG A 542 -15.67 -6.48 -19.33
C ARG A 542 -15.24 -6.40 -20.79
N ALA A 543 -14.69 -7.47 -21.35
CA ALA A 543 -14.31 -7.53 -22.76
C ALA A 543 -15.51 -7.34 -23.71
N MET A 544 -16.68 -7.92 -23.40
CA MET A 544 -17.90 -7.75 -24.18
C MET A 544 -18.42 -6.30 -24.17
N MET A 545 -18.32 -5.63 -23.02
CA MET A 545 -18.65 -4.21 -22.88
C MET A 545 -17.72 -3.33 -23.74
N LEU A 546 -16.41 -3.59 -23.67
CA LEU A 546 -15.39 -2.87 -24.47
C LEU A 546 -15.58 -3.11 -25.97
N ARG A 547 -15.83 -4.35 -26.39
CA ARG A 547 -16.10 -4.72 -27.79
C ARG A 547 -17.31 -3.95 -28.32
N SER A 548 -18.41 -3.93 -27.56
CA SER A 548 -19.62 -3.21 -27.96
C SER A 548 -19.38 -1.70 -28.05
N ARG A 549 -18.51 -1.14 -27.20
CA ARG A 549 -18.08 0.27 -27.29
C ARG A 549 -17.32 0.53 -28.60
N VAL A 550 -16.37 -0.33 -28.97
CA VAL A 550 -15.62 -0.24 -30.24
C VAL A 550 -16.57 -0.25 -31.44
N GLU A 551 -17.58 -1.12 -31.44
CA GLU A 551 -18.51 -1.28 -32.57
C GLU A 551 -19.59 -0.17 -32.66
N ALA A 552 -19.81 0.57 -31.56
CA ALA A 552 -20.83 1.60 -31.47
C ALA A 552 -20.28 3.03 -31.52
N VAL A 553 -18.96 3.21 -31.44
CA VAL A 553 -18.33 4.54 -31.30
C VAL A 553 -18.66 5.51 -32.45
N ASP A 554 -18.82 4.98 -33.67
CA ASP A 554 -19.19 5.77 -34.86
C ASP A 554 -20.70 5.87 -35.09
N ARG A 555 -21.51 5.25 -34.23
CA ARG A 555 -22.98 5.21 -34.34
C ARG A 555 -23.67 6.32 -33.56
N GLY A 556 -22.90 7.19 -32.90
CA GLY A 556 -23.40 8.31 -32.10
C GLY A 556 -23.67 7.93 -30.65
N ARG A 557 -24.60 8.64 -30.01
CA ARG A 557 -24.94 8.45 -28.59
C ARG A 557 -25.31 7.00 -28.26
N VAL A 558 -24.75 6.46 -27.18
CA VAL A 558 -25.12 5.15 -26.59
C VAL A 558 -25.58 5.37 -25.15
N ASP A 559 -26.82 4.99 -24.84
CA ASP A 559 -27.44 5.28 -23.55
C ASP A 559 -28.45 4.21 -23.12
N LEU A 560 -28.79 4.21 -21.84
CA LEU A 560 -29.77 3.31 -21.22
C LEU A 560 -30.77 4.13 -20.43
N ALA A 561 -32.05 3.86 -20.69
CA ALA A 561 -33.16 4.46 -19.95
C ALA A 561 -34.00 3.38 -19.29
N THR A 562 -34.55 3.70 -18.12
CA THR A 562 -35.59 2.92 -17.44
C THR A 562 -36.84 3.77 -17.23
N SER A 563 -38.03 3.16 -17.34
CA SER A 563 -39.31 3.86 -17.12
C SER A 563 -39.55 4.30 -15.68
N SER A 564 -38.81 3.71 -14.73
CA SER A 564 -38.88 3.97 -13.28
C SER A 564 -37.48 3.86 -12.65
N GLY A 565 -37.34 4.35 -11.41
CA GLY A 565 -36.15 4.12 -10.59
C GLY A 565 -36.14 2.71 -10.01
N ALA A 566 -35.00 2.29 -9.44
CA ALA A 566 -34.84 0.98 -8.84
C ALA A 566 -35.51 0.88 -7.46
N VAL A 567 -36.77 0.50 -7.44
CA VAL A 567 -37.59 0.32 -6.23
C VAL A 567 -38.07 -1.13 -6.17
N THR A 568 -37.91 -1.78 -5.02
CA THR A 568 -38.31 -3.18 -4.79
C THR A 568 -39.71 -3.49 -5.32
N GLY A 569 -39.83 -4.51 -6.17
CA GLY A 569 -41.12 -4.99 -6.67
C GLY A 569 -41.81 -4.09 -7.71
N GLU A 570 -41.26 -2.92 -8.04
CA GLU A 570 -41.81 -2.07 -9.10
C GLU A 570 -41.47 -2.61 -10.50
N GLN A 571 -42.42 -2.48 -11.41
CA GLN A 571 -42.21 -2.79 -12.83
C GLN A 571 -41.38 -1.68 -13.50
N ALA A 572 -40.48 -2.07 -14.37
CA ALA A 572 -39.68 -1.18 -15.19
C ALA A 572 -39.56 -1.70 -16.62
N VAL A 573 -39.42 -0.76 -17.55
CA VAL A 573 -39.05 -1.03 -18.94
C VAL A 573 -37.67 -0.44 -19.18
N ALA A 574 -36.71 -1.30 -19.51
CA ALA A 574 -35.37 -0.91 -19.94
C ALA A 574 -35.32 -0.70 -21.46
N THR A 575 -34.64 0.35 -21.90
CA THR A 575 -34.42 0.67 -23.31
C THR A 575 -32.96 1.03 -23.54
N LEU A 576 -32.29 0.28 -24.42
CA LEU A 576 -30.99 0.63 -24.97
C LEU A 576 -31.21 1.57 -26.17
N GLU A 577 -30.51 2.69 -26.19
CA GLU A 577 -30.49 3.63 -27.31
C GLU A 577 -29.10 3.67 -27.95
N VAL A 578 -29.05 3.58 -29.28
CA VAL A 578 -27.83 3.78 -30.08
C VAL A 578 -28.15 4.74 -31.22
N GLY A 579 -27.36 5.81 -31.37
CA GLY A 579 -27.61 6.88 -32.33
C GLY A 579 -28.96 7.58 -32.14
N GLY A 580 -29.43 7.64 -30.88
CA GLY A 580 -30.75 8.18 -30.54
C GLY A 580 -31.94 7.32 -30.96
N THR A 581 -31.72 6.05 -31.32
CA THR A 581 -32.78 5.10 -31.70
C THR A 581 -32.80 3.92 -30.74
N ALA A 582 -34.00 3.51 -30.30
CA ALA A 582 -34.17 2.32 -29.47
C ALA A 582 -33.73 1.04 -30.21
N VAL A 583 -32.87 0.25 -29.58
CA VAL A 583 -32.41 -1.04 -30.08
C VAL A 583 -33.48 -2.09 -29.82
N ARG A 584 -33.90 -2.80 -30.87
CA ARG A 584 -34.96 -3.82 -30.78
C ARG A 584 -34.44 -5.12 -30.18
N ASP A 585 -33.29 -5.58 -30.65
CA ASP A 585 -32.68 -6.83 -30.23
C ASP A 585 -31.55 -6.50 -29.25
N ALA A 586 -31.90 -6.44 -27.97
CA ALA A 586 -30.95 -6.21 -26.88
C ALA A 586 -31.08 -7.28 -25.80
N ALA A 587 -29.97 -7.67 -25.20
CA ALA A 587 -29.95 -8.42 -23.95
C ALA A 587 -29.82 -7.44 -22.79
N PHE A 588 -30.68 -7.58 -21.78
CA PHE A 588 -30.61 -6.84 -20.54
C PHE A 588 -30.11 -7.77 -19.44
N ILE A 589 -29.11 -7.33 -18.69
CA ILE A 589 -28.46 -8.12 -17.65
C ILE A 589 -28.51 -7.33 -16.36
N LEU A 590 -29.06 -7.93 -15.32
CA LEU A 590 -29.16 -7.37 -13.98
C LEU A 590 -28.12 -8.03 -13.08
N LEU A 591 -27.31 -7.23 -12.38
CA LEU A 591 -26.47 -7.68 -11.27
C LEU A 591 -27.16 -7.26 -9.97
N ASP A 592 -27.53 -8.26 -9.17
CA ASP A 592 -28.16 -8.12 -7.86
C ASP A 592 -27.58 -9.16 -6.88
N GLY A 593 -27.61 -8.88 -5.57
CA GLY A 593 -27.12 -9.75 -4.50
C GLY A 593 -25.64 -10.10 -4.63
N GLU A 594 -25.32 -11.00 -5.56
CA GLU A 594 -23.99 -11.41 -6.03
C GLU A 594 -24.01 -12.04 -7.45
N SER A 595 -25.17 -12.13 -8.12
CA SER A 595 -25.34 -12.92 -9.34
C SER A 595 -25.85 -12.10 -10.53
N LEU A 596 -25.38 -12.45 -11.73
CA LEU A 596 -25.90 -11.89 -12.98
C LEU A 596 -27.13 -12.66 -13.45
N ARG A 597 -28.16 -11.95 -13.91
CA ARG A 597 -29.36 -12.54 -14.50
C ARG A 597 -29.69 -11.84 -15.81
N VAL A 598 -29.95 -12.62 -16.86
CA VAL A 598 -30.51 -12.06 -18.09
C VAL A 598 -32.01 -11.88 -17.88
N ILE A 599 -32.48 -10.66 -18.13
CA ILE A 599 -33.87 -10.25 -17.93
C ILE A 599 -34.49 -9.79 -19.25
N ASP A 600 -35.83 -9.77 -19.29
CA ASP A 600 -36.57 -9.17 -20.40
C ASP A 600 -36.53 -7.64 -20.30
N SER A 601 -36.82 -6.95 -21.40
CA SER A 601 -36.88 -5.48 -21.42
C SER A 601 -37.95 -4.94 -20.46
N SER A 602 -39.02 -5.70 -20.21
CA SER A 602 -40.00 -5.44 -19.16
C SER A 602 -39.71 -6.38 -18.01
N PHE A 603 -39.41 -5.85 -16.84
CA PHE A 603 -38.98 -6.63 -15.68
C PHE A 603 -39.46 -6.01 -14.37
N THR A 604 -39.34 -6.79 -13.30
CA THR A 604 -39.53 -6.30 -11.93
C THR A 604 -38.16 -6.07 -11.31
N TRP A 605 -37.95 -4.94 -10.66
CA TRP A 605 -36.76 -4.75 -9.82
C TRP A 605 -36.68 -5.84 -8.74
N PRO A 606 -35.45 -6.25 -8.37
CA PRO A 606 -35.24 -7.36 -7.44
C PRO A 606 -35.73 -6.99 -6.03
N ASP A 607 -35.69 -7.95 -5.11
CA ASP A 607 -36.03 -7.71 -3.70
C ASP A 607 -34.84 -7.12 -2.91
N GLU A 608 -33.61 -7.46 -3.31
CA GLU A 608 -32.36 -7.02 -2.69
C GLU A 608 -31.34 -6.59 -3.76
N GLY A 609 -30.54 -5.59 -3.44
CA GLY A 609 -29.35 -5.21 -4.21
C GLY A 609 -28.09 -5.92 -3.70
N TYR A 610 -26.94 -5.68 -4.32
CA TYR A 610 -25.65 -6.07 -3.78
C TYR A 610 -25.04 -4.94 -2.93
N GLY A 611 -24.11 -5.28 -2.02
CA GLY A 611 -23.47 -4.32 -1.11
C GLY A 611 -24.49 -3.57 -0.25
N ASP A 612 -24.38 -2.23 -0.18
CA ASP A 612 -25.28 -1.35 0.58
C ASP A 612 -26.57 -0.96 -0.20
N GLY A 613 -27.08 -1.87 -1.05
CA GLY A 613 -28.30 -1.63 -1.83
C GLY A 613 -28.03 -0.95 -3.17
N PHE A 614 -27.14 -1.52 -3.97
CA PHE A 614 -26.99 -1.15 -5.39
C PHE A 614 -27.48 -2.26 -6.31
N VAL A 615 -27.91 -1.88 -7.51
CA VAL A 615 -28.14 -2.80 -8.62
C VAL A 615 -27.52 -2.24 -9.88
N ASP A 616 -26.91 -3.09 -10.70
CA ASP A 616 -26.47 -2.69 -12.04
C ASP A 616 -27.41 -3.26 -13.09
N LEU A 617 -27.87 -2.38 -13.98
CA LEU A 617 -28.51 -2.79 -15.21
C LEU A 617 -27.53 -2.56 -16.35
N MET A 618 -27.22 -3.62 -17.09
CA MET A 618 -26.42 -3.58 -18.30
C MET A 618 -27.32 -3.88 -19.49
N ALA A 619 -27.13 -3.14 -20.58
CA ALA A 619 -27.82 -3.42 -21.83
C ALA A 619 -26.79 -3.64 -22.94
N ILE A 620 -27.03 -4.65 -23.77
CA ILE A 620 -26.12 -5.09 -24.83
C ILE A 620 -26.92 -5.30 -26.11
N GLY A 621 -26.62 -4.51 -27.13
CA GLY A 621 -27.17 -4.66 -28.46
C GLY A 621 -26.68 -5.95 -29.12
N LEU A 622 -27.60 -6.69 -29.74
CA LEU A 622 -27.34 -7.94 -30.42
C LEU A 622 -27.40 -7.75 -31.95
N GLY A 623 -26.82 -8.68 -32.69
CA GLY A 623 -26.83 -8.64 -34.16
C GLY A 623 -26.20 -7.36 -34.72
N ASP A 624 -26.90 -6.68 -35.63
CA ASP A 624 -26.34 -5.58 -36.42
C ASP A 624 -26.41 -4.21 -35.72
N THR A 625 -26.93 -4.15 -34.50
CA THR A 625 -27.05 -2.93 -33.68
C THR A 625 -26.23 -3.02 -32.39
N PRO A 626 -24.89 -3.09 -32.49
CA PRO A 626 -24.01 -3.13 -31.34
C PRO A 626 -24.05 -1.82 -30.57
N GLY A 627 -23.83 -1.93 -29.27
CA GLY A 627 -23.83 -0.84 -28.32
C GLY A 627 -24.07 -1.43 -26.94
N ALA A 628 -23.34 -0.94 -25.94
CA ALA A 628 -23.55 -1.44 -24.60
C ALA A 628 -23.21 -0.40 -23.56
N VAL A 629 -23.99 -0.42 -22.49
CA VAL A 629 -23.92 0.55 -21.41
C VAL A 629 -24.39 -0.11 -20.11
N ARG A 630 -23.79 0.31 -19.01
CA ARG A 630 -24.14 -0.06 -17.64
C ARG A 630 -24.69 1.17 -16.93
N GLN A 631 -25.72 0.98 -16.13
CA GLN A 631 -26.21 1.98 -15.20
C GLN A 631 -26.36 1.37 -13.82
N THR A 632 -25.71 1.99 -12.84
CA THR A 632 -25.84 1.65 -11.42
C THR A 632 -26.98 2.47 -10.81
N TYR A 633 -27.85 1.83 -10.05
CA TYR A 633 -28.95 2.47 -9.34
C TYR A 633 -28.77 2.25 -7.84
N ALA A 634 -29.00 3.32 -7.06
CA ALA A 634 -29.27 3.17 -5.63
C ALA A 634 -30.64 2.51 -5.46
N PHE A 635 -30.66 1.31 -4.92
CA PHE A 635 -31.83 0.49 -4.72
C PHE A 635 -32.59 0.95 -3.47
N ARG A 636 -33.91 1.14 -3.60
CA ARG A 636 -34.76 1.64 -2.51
C ARG A 636 -35.79 0.57 -2.11
N PRO A 637 -35.94 0.27 -0.81
CA PRO A 637 -37.03 -0.57 -0.34
C PRO A 637 -38.37 0.11 -0.66
N ALA A 638 -39.39 -0.68 -1.01
CA ALA A 638 -40.75 -0.17 -1.13
C ALA A 638 -41.16 0.46 0.21
N VAL A 639 -41.62 1.73 0.17
CA VAL A 639 -42.07 2.41 1.38
C VAL A 639 -43.36 1.74 1.85
N GLU A 640 -43.31 0.98 2.95
CA GLU A 640 -44.52 0.60 3.68
C GLU A 640 -45.14 1.86 4.27
N LEU A 641 -46.10 2.45 3.55
CA LEU A 641 -47.04 3.38 4.16
C LEU A 641 -47.94 2.57 5.10
N THR A 642 -47.54 2.44 6.36
CA THR A 642 -48.47 2.06 7.43
C THR A 642 -49.44 3.23 7.61
N LEU A 643 -50.66 3.07 7.07
CA LEU A 643 -51.78 3.99 7.25
C LEU A 643 -52.34 3.98 8.67
#